data_AF-A0A7J7Q4D1-F1
#
_entry.id   AF-A0A7J7Q4D1-F1
#
_cell.length_a   1.000
_cell.length_b   1.000
_cell.length_c   1.000
_cell.angle_alpha   90.00
_cell.angle_beta   90.00
_cell.angle_gamma   90.00
#
_symmetry.space_group_name_H-M   'P 1'
#
loop_
_entity.id
_entity.type
_entity.pdbx_description
1 polymer ?
#
loop_
_entity_poly.entity_id
_entity_poly.type
_entity_poly.pdbx_seq_one_letter_code
_entity_poly.pdbx_strand_id
1 'polypeptide(L)'
;MQQLWRLPAVTAVDVLQKQLVTPLQLVEAAEARWKGSLLYKDVIADHDDPLVQRLEEKGAIIVGKTNTPEMGAGSQTYNELFGTTLNPWDTSKTPGGSSGGSAAAVAVGQVWLATGTDLGGSLRNPASYCGVVGMRNTIGLVPQEQGADGAAAAARSGPAWRLRSVSGLLARSVADLALGLDAVVGEHAQDPLSLPAPQQSFAAVAAPGAAQLPKRVAFSRDLGVSPVCEEVAALCRAAAGWWSSQATELVEDCPDLSSAPKVFELLRAFHFKDSAAQTLDNPAVVSVIKPELIWQLASARDMTQQQVEWAVAAHDQLLAEVDSFFSKYDLLLCPTVMLPPFDATLTWPREFAGHRFANYVDWMRTCSTISALRLPAISIPCGTTMSGLPVGLQVVGPRDGDAAVLSAAAAFERAHGYVSSVPRDVAGRSKVIVCAAAPVTAEEVSKKPESFDFASYMADTAKSVQAALDKAVPAKYPETLNEAMRYSLLAGGKRVRPALCLAACQLVGGDLDQAMPTACAMEMIHTMSLIHDDLPAMDNDDFRRGRPTNHKVYGENMAILSGDALLTYAFEHICRDTQGVAADRLVRVVVELARASGAEGLVGGQVVDIQSEDKEASIALFAAPQVGLDVLKYIHEHKTAALLEAAVVCGAIVGGADQATVEKLRRYALNIGLAFQVIDDILDITQSTEVLGKTAAKDLASNKTTYPKLLGIEKSKQVAEELIAEAIAQLDGFEPSRAAPLVALAKYIGYRQN
;
A
#
# COMPACT_ATOMS: atom_id res chain seq x y z
N MET A 1 29.06 12.97 -12.54
CA MET A 1 27.68 12.46 -12.70
C MET A 1 27.55 10.94 -12.66
N GLN A 2 28.49 10.13 -13.19
CA GLN A 2 28.41 8.66 -13.18
C GLN A 2 28.59 7.96 -11.80
N GLN A 3 29.00 8.67 -10.74
CA GLN A 3 29.25 8.06 -9.41
C GLN A 3 28.05 8.11 -8.44
N LEU A 4 26.96 8.81 -8.76
CA LEU A 4 25.81 9.00 -7.85
C LEU A 4 24.75 7.88 -7.91
N TRP A 5 24.77 7.03 -8.94
CA TRP A 5 23.76 5.98 -9.17
C TRP A 5 24.21 4.57 -8.73
N ARG A 6 24.94 4.46 -7.60
CA ARG A 6 25.55 3.17 -7.18
C ARG A 6 24.59 2.15 -6.54
N LEU A 7 23.30 2.46 -6.47
CA LEU A 7 22.23 1.52 -6.08
C LEU A 7 21.11 1.60 -7.12
N PRO A 8 20.54 0.46 -7.58
CA PRO A 8 19.42 0.50 -8.51
C PRO A 8 18.24 1.22 -7.85
N ALA A 9 17.81 2.34 -8.43
CA ALA A 9 16.63 3.06 -7.97
C ALA A 9 15.39 2.26 -8.36
N VAL A 10 14.56 1.93 -7.37
CA VAL A 10 13.29 1.23 -7.56
C VAL A 10 12.21 2.26 -7.86
N THR A 11 11.57 2.14 -9.03
CA THR A 11 10.63 3.13 -9.57
C THR A 11 9.29 2.47 -9.91
N ALA A 12 8.17 3.12 -9.59
CA ALA A 12 6.85 2.74 -10.10
C ALA A 12 6.38 3.66 -11.22
N VAL A 13 5.66 3.12 -12.20
CA VAL A 13 5.18 3.85 -13.37
C VAL A 13 3.66 4.09 -13.26
N ASP A 14 3.19 5.29 -13.58
CA ASP A 14 1.74 5.56 -13.65
C ASP A 14 1.10 4.75 -14.79
N VAL A 15 -0.07 4.15 -14.56
CA VAL A 15 -0.76 3.32 -15.57
C VAL A 15 -1.18 4.08 -16.84
N LEU A 16 -1.13 5.42 -16.83
CA LEU A 16 -1.30 6.25 -18.02
C LEU A 16 -0.07 6.21 -18.95
N GLN A 17 1.11 5.89 -18.44
CA GLN A 17 2.35 5.78 -19.21
C GLN A 17 2.52 4.39 -19.83
N LYS A 18 3.09 4.36 -21.03
CA LYS A 18 3.38 3.12 -21.73
C LYS A 18 4.67 2.49 -21.23
N GLN A 19 4.69 1.16 -21.21
CA GLN A 19 5.86 0.37 -20.86
C GLN A 19 5.77 -1.00 -21.56
N LEU A 20 6.86 -1.43 -22.20
CA LEU A 20 7.10 -2.73 -22.80
C LEU A 20 8.18 -3.45 -21.98
N VAL A 21 7.98 -4.72 -21.62
CA VAL A 21 8.97 -5.46 -20.82
C VAL A 21 9.95 -6.23 -21.71
N THR A 22 11.24 -6.20 -21.36
CA THR A 22 12.25 -7.14 -21.89
C THR A 22 12.47 -8.33 -20.92
N PRO A 23 12.95 -9.51 -21.37
CA PRO A 23 12.60 -10.82 -20.79
C PRO A 23 13.14 -11.20 -19.39
N LEU A 24 13.54 -10.26 -18.54
CA LEU A 24 13.96 -10.56 -17.17
C LEU A 24 13.03 -9.92 -16.14
N GLN A 25 12.19 -10.81 -15.57
CA GLN A 25 11.50 -10.75 -14.27
C GLN A 25 10.24 -9.87 -14.14
N LEU A 26 9.17 -10.57 -13.72
CA LEU A 26 7.94 -10.09 -13.09
C LEU A 26 6.94 -9.27 -13.94
N VAL A 27 5.82 -9.95 -14.22
CA VAL A 27 4.43 -9.48 -14.34
C VAL A 27 3.90 -9.05 -15.72
N GLU A 28 2.86 -9.78 -16.18
CA GLU A 28 1.87 -9.38 -17.19
C GLU A 28 1.24 -7.99 -16.92
N ALA A 29 1.35 -7.47 -15.69
CA ALA A 29 0.84 -6.16 -15.26
C ALA A 29 1.69 -4.95 -15.69
N ALA A 30 2.98 -5.14 -15.95
CA ALA A 30 3.86 -4.05 -16.40
C ALA A 30 3.68 -3.73 -17.90
N GLU A 31 3.19 -4.69 -18.69
CA GLU A 31 2.98 -4.52 -20.13
C GLU A 31 1.64 -3.81 -20.46
N ALA A 32 0.68 -3.81 -19.52
CA ALA A 32 -0.70 -3.43 -19.81
C ALA A 32 -0.97 -1.91 -19.76
N ARG A 33 -1.74 -1.39 -20.73
CA ARG A 33 -2.11 0.03 -20.88
C ARG A 33 -3.56 0.27 -20.42
N TRP A 34 -3.87 -0.08 -19.18
CA TRP A 34 -5.23 -0.08 -18.67
C TRP A 34 -5.90 1.29 -18.55
N LYS A 35 -5.12 2.36 -18.36
CA LYS A 35 -5.63 3.73 -18.12
C LYS A 35 -6.71 3.81 -17.03
N GLY A 36 -6.73 2.87 -16.08
CA GLY A 36 -7.81 2.74 -15.09
C GLY A 36 -9.21 2.57 -15.70
N SER A 37 -9.35 1.96 -16.87
CA SER A 37 -10.63 1.83 -17.60
C SER A 37 -10.85 0.40 -18.07
N LEU A 38 -12.10 -0.07 -17.98
CA LEU A 38 -12.51 -1.37 -18.53
C LEU A 38 -12.32 -1.44 -20.06
N LEU A 39 -12.29 -0.30 -20.76
CA LEU A 39 -12.06 -0.23 -22.21
C LEU A 39 -10.67 -0.69 -22.63
N TYR A 40 -9.69 -0.57 -21.74
CA TYR A 40 -8.30 -0.87 -22.03
C TYR A 40 -7.75 -2.03 -21.20
N LYS A 41 -8.64 -2.80 -20.54
CA LYS A 41 -8.25 -3.91 -19.63
C LYS A 41 -7.35 -4.96 -20.30
N ASP A 42 -7.53 -5.17 -21.61
CA ASP A 42 -6.82 -6.16 -22.42
C ASP A 42 -5.77 -5.53 -23.36
N VAL A 43 -5.52 -4.21 -23.26
CA VAL A 43 -4.60 -3.51 -24.15
C VAL A 43 -3.19 -3.56 -23.58
N ILE A 44 -2.24 -4.10 -24.35
CA ILE A 44 -0.81 -4.16 -24.01
C ILE A 44 -0.06 -3.07 -24.80
N ALA A 45 0.90 -2.41 -24.17
CA ALA A 45 1.73 -1.41 -24.83
C ALA A 45 2.77 -2.09 -25.74
N ASP A 46 3.05 -1.49 -26.89
CA ASP A 46 3.95 -1.98 -27.92
C ASP A 46 5.36 -1.34 -27.85
N HIS A 47 5.55 -0.34 -26.99
CA HIS A 47 6.82 0.34 -26.71
C HIS A 47 6.75 1.11 -25.38
N ASP A 48 7.91 1.52 -24.87
CA ASP A 48 8.05 2.36 -23.69
C ASP A 48 7.77 3.84 -23.95
N ASP A 49 7.19 4.53 -22.96
CA ASP A 49 7.16 5.99 -22.94
C ASP A 49 8.60 6.55 -22.82
N PRO A 50 8.95 7.66 -23.51
CA PRO A 50 10.29 8.26 -23.42
C PRO A 50 10.80 8.51 -22.00
N LEU A 51 9.91 8.82 -21.05
CA LEU A 51 10.28 8.97 -19.65
C LEU A 51 10.74 7.64 -19.05
N VAL A 52 9.97 6.57 -19.28
CA VAL A 52 10.25 5.22 -18.76
C VAL A 52 11.55 4.69 -19.37
N GLN A 53 11.70 4.80 -20.69
CA GLN A 53 12.92 4.42 -21.40
C GLN A 53 14.16 5.09 -20.78
N ARG A 54 14.09 6.40 -20.50
CA ARG A 54 15.22 7.12 -19.89
C ARG A 54 15.54 6.65 -18.49
N LEU A 55 14.53 6.34 -17.67
CA LEU A 55 14.77 5.79 -16.33
C LEU A 55 15.50 4.45 -16.41
N GLU A 56 15.07 3.56 -17.30
CA GLU A 56 15.72 2.26 -17.53
C GLU A 56 17.15 2.41 -18.06
N GLU A 57 17.39 3.31 -19.02
CA GLU A 57 18.73 3.64 -19.52
C GLU A 57 19.68 4.18 -18.42
N LYS A 58 19.13 4.75 -17.35
CA LYS A 58 19.87 5.19 -16.16
C LYS A 58 19.98 4.13 -15.06
N GLY A 59 19.49 2.93 -15.32
CA GLY A 59 19.57 1.78 -14.41
C GLY A 59 18.47 1.75 -13.33
N ALA A 60 17.38 2.48 -13.52
CA ALA A 60 16.20 2.32 -12.67
C ALA A 60 15.51 0.98 -12.97
N ILE A 61 14.97 0.35 -11.93
CA ILE A 61 14.17 -0.86 -12.04
C ILE A 61 12.70 -0.46 -11.93
N ILE A 62 11.92 -0.77 -12.95
CA ILE A 62 10.48 -0.53 -12.94
C ILE A 62 9.77 -1.70 -12.27
N VAL A 63 9.08 -1.45 -11.16
CA VAL A 63 8.44 -2.53 -10.36
C VAL A 63 6.97 -2.77 -10.66
N GLY A 64 6.33 -1.90 -11.43
CA GLY A 64 4.93 -2.07 -11.83
C GLY A 64 4.19 -0.77 -12.07
N LYS A 65 2.88 -0.90 -12.30
CA LYS A 65 1.97 0.20 -12.60
C LYS A 65 1.12 0.62 -11.41
N THR A 66 0.97 1.92 -11.20
CA THR A 66 0.17 2.49 -10.10
C THR A 66 -1.24 2.87 -10.55
N ASN A 67 -2.19 2.82 -9.62
CA ASN A 67 -3.59 3.10 -9.90
C ASN A 67 -3.87 4.60 -10.20
N THR A 68 -4.88 4.86 -11.03
CA THR A 68 -5.28 6.20 -11.51
C THR A 68 -6.82 6.26 -11.68
N PRO A 69 -7.51 7.40 -11.57
CA PRO A 69 -8.89 7.48 -12.02
C PRO A 69 -9.00 7.20 -13.51
N GLU A 70 -10.13 6.64 -13.93
CA GLU A 70 -10.40 6.31 -15.34
C GLU A 70 -9.94 7.44 -16.30
N MET A 71 -8.95 7.13 -17.14
CA MET A 71 -8.30 8.00 -18.14
C MET A 71 -7.76 9.33 -17.57
N GLY A 72 -7.37 9.36 -16.29
CA GLY A 72 -6.94 10.59 -15.62
C GLY A 72 -8.07 11.61 -15.44
N ALA A 73 -9.34 11.22 -15.64
CA ALA A 73 -10.49 12.10 -15.56
C ALA A 73 -10.94 12.26 -14.10
N GLY A 74 -10.21 13.04 -13.31
CA GLY A 74 -10.55 13.33 -11.91
C GLY A 74 -9.32 13.53 -11.06
N SER A 75 -9.51 14.18 -9.90
CA SER A 75 -8.44 14.40 -8.93
C SER A 75 -8.59 13.54 -7.66
N GLN A 76 -9.41 12.49 -7.73
CA GLN A 76 -9.48 11.39 -6.76
C GLN A 76 -9.26 10.07 -7.52
N THR A 77 -8.43 9.19 -6.99
CA THR A 77 -8.01 7.92 -7.60
C THR A 77 -8.96 6.77 -7.26
N TYR A 78 -9.92 6.54 -8.15
CA TYR A 78 -10.80 5.37 -8.16
C TYR A 78 -11.16 4.95 -9.61
N ASN A 79 -11.35 3.67 -9.83
CA ASN A 79 -11.94 3.14 -11.07
C ASN A 79 -12.56 1.75 -10.86
N GLU A 80 -13.34 1.29 -11.83
CA GLU A 80 -14.01 -0.02 -11.81
C GLU A 80 -13.05 -1.21 -11.97
N LEU A 81 -11.84 -1.01 -12.48
CA LEU A 81 -10.89 -2.08 -12.75
C LEU A 81 -10.09 -2.49 -11.51
N PHE A 82 -9.68 -1.51 -10.68
CA PHE A 82 -8.80 -1.69 -9.52
C PHE A 82 -9.39 -1.17 -8.20
N GLY A 83 -10.58 -0.58 -8.23
CA GLY A 83 -11.18 0.06 -7.08
C GLY A 83 -10.51 1.39 -6.70
N THR A 84 -10.68 1.78 -5.44
CA THR A 84 -10.24 3.07 -4.89
C THR A 84 -8.89 2.94 -4.20
N THR A 85 -7.93 3.81 -4.54
CA THR A 85 -6.69 3.96 -3.77
C THR A 85 -6.98 4.77 -2.52
N LEU A 86 -6.42 4.36 -1.38
CA LEU A 86 -6.65 4.99 -0.08
C LEU A 86 -5.44 5.82 0.35
N ASN A 87 -5.68 6.86 1.16
CA ASN A 87 -4.63 7.73 1.67
C ASN A 87 -3.77 7.00 2.72
N PRO A 88 -2.43 7.02 2.61
CA PRO A 88 -1.54 6.40 3.59
C PRO A 88 -1.61 6.95 5.01
N TRP A 89 -2.08 8.20 5.20
CA TRP A 89 -2.17 8.86 6.51
C TRP A 89 -3.47 8.56 7.25
N ASP A 90 -4.52 8.17 6.51
CA ASP A 90 -5.82 7.73 7.01
C ASP A 90 -6.53 7.00 5.87
N THR A 91 -6.68 5.68 5.99
CA THR A 91 -7.24 4.84 4.92
C THR A 91 -8.72 5.12 4.64
N SER A 92 -9.41 5.89 5.47
CA SER A 92 -10.75 6.40 5.16
C SER A 92 -10.74 7.60 4.20
N LYS A 93 -9.56 8.14 3.84
CA LYS A 93 -9.43 9.38 3.05
C LYS A 93 -8.91 9.17 1.64
N THR A 94 -9.18 10.14 0.78
CA THR A 94 -8.63 10.23 -0.58
C THR A 94 -7.11 10.49 -0.56
N PRO A 95 -6.31 9.77 -1.39
CA PRO A 95 -4.92 10.11 -1.65
C PRO A 95 -4.75 11.26 -2.66
N GLY A 96 -5.85 11.82 -3.17
CA GLY A 96 -5.86 12.74 -4.30
C GLY A 96 -5.71 12.00 -5.62
N GLY A 97 -5.36 12.72 -6.69
CA GLY A 97 -5.22 12.15 -8.01
C GLY A 97 -5.01 13.19 -9.11
N SER A 98 -4.80 12.79 -10.36
CA SER A 98 -4.97 11.42 -10.85
C SER A 98 -3.88 10.44 -10.44
N SER A 99 -2.64 10.89 -10.23
CA SER A 99 -1.50 10.02 -9.84
C SER A 99 -1.47 9.67 -8.34
N GLY A 100 -2.65 9.41 -7.75
CA GLY A 100 -2.81 9.06 -6.34
C GLY A 100 -2.16 7.73 -5.96
N GLY A 101 -2.18 6.73 -6.87
CA GLY A 101 -1.44 5.49 -6.69
C GLY A 101 0.08 5.72 -6.58
N SER A 102 0.63 6.56 -7.45
CA SER A 102 2.05 6.95 -7.41
C SER A 102 2.42 7.67 -6.11
N ALA A 103 1.62 8.67 -5.70
CA ALA A 103 1.86 9.39 -4.46
C ALA A 103 1.77 8.49 -3.23
N ALA A 104 0.76 7.61 -3.18
CA ALA A 104 0.59 6.66 -2.08
C ALA A 104 1.78 5.69 -2.00
N ALA A 105 2.21 5.11 -3.13
CA ALA A 105 3.35 4.20 -3.20
C ALA A 105 4.67 4.84 -2.73
N VAL A 106 4.91 6.10 -3.13
CA VAL A 106 6.08 6.87 -2.67
C VAL A 106 5.98 7.16 -1.17
N ALA A 107 4.81 7.54 -0.67
CA ALA A 107 4.57 7.90 0.72
C ALA A 107 4.81 6.72 1.67
N VAL A 108 4.37 5.51 1.31
CA VAL A 108 4.56 4.30 2.14
C VAL A 108 5.93 3.63 1.95
N GLY A 109 6.78 4.16 1.08
CA GLY A 109 8.11 3.60 0.86
C GLY A 109 8.16 2.37 -0.04
N GLN A 110 7.10 2.08 -0.81
CA GLN A 110 7.12 0.99 -1.81
C GLN A 110 8.13 1.27 -2.92
N VAL A 111 8.29 2.54 -3.29
CA VAL A 111 9.27 3.01 -4.28
C VAL A 111 9.96 4.30 -3.82
N TRP A 112 11.10 4.61 -4.41
CA TRP A 112 11.84 5.86 -4.15
C TRP A 112 11.34 7.01 -5.02
N LEU A 113 11.00 6.67 -6.26
CA LEU A 113 10.51 7.57 -7.28
C LEU A 113 9.27 6.95 -7.92
N ALA A 114 8.26 7.77 -8.19
CA ALA A 114 7.16 7.35 -9.03
C ALA A 114 6.91 8.37 -10.13
N THR A 115 6.47 7.88 -11.28
CA THR A 115 6.09 8.74 -12.39
C THR A 115 4.62 9.13 -12.28
N GLY A 116 4.23 10.15 -13.04
CA GLY A 116 2.84 10.57 -13.17
C GLY A 116 2.68 11.65 -14.23
N THR A 117 1.46 12.14 -14.38
CA THR A 117 1.13 13.23 -15.30
C THR A 117 0.44 14.37 -14.58
N ASP A 118 0.55 15.60 -15.09
CA ASP A 118 -0.14 16.77 -14.55
C ASP A 118 -0.74 17.60 -15.68
N LEU A 119 -2.06 17.47 -15.87
CA LEU A 119 -2.84 18.38 -16.73
C LEU A 119 -3.49 19.50 -15.91
N GLY A 120 -3.90 19.21 -14.66
CA GLY A 120 -4.65 20.13 -13.79
C GLY A 120 -4.31 20.00 -12.31
N GLY A 121 -3.15 19.47 -11.96
CA GLY A 121 -2.74 19.20 -10.58
C GLY A 121 -2.45 17.74 -10.27
N SER A 122 -2.50 16.84 -11.24
CA SER A 122 -2.44 15.40 -11.00
C SER A 122 -1.13 14.86 -10.39
N LEU A 123 -0.04 15.63 -10.40
CA LEU A 123 1.16 15.35 -9.61
C LEU A 123 1.13 16.04 -8.23
N ARG A 124 0.61 17.27 -8.19
CA ARG A 124 0.67 18.16 -7.02
C ARG A 124 -0.42 17.90 -5.98
N ASN A 125 -1.67 17.70 -6.41
CA ASN A 125 -2.80 17.38 -5.55
C ASN A 125 -2.53 16.11 -4.72
N PRO A 126 -2.17 14.96 -5.33
CA PRO A 126 -1.87 13.77 -4.54
C PRO A 126 -0.57 13.89 -3.74
N ALA A 127 0.42 14.68 -4.21
CA ALA A 127 1.61 14.96 -3.40
C ALA A 127 1.26 15.68 -2.08
N SER A 128 0.38 16.69 -2.14
CA SER A 128 -0.17 17.37 -0.96
C SER A 128 -0.90 16.40 -0.03
N TYR A 129 -1.86 15.62 -0.57
CA TYR A 129 -2.69 14.71 0.23
C TYR A 129 -1.92 13.52 0.81
N CYS A 130 -0.84 13.07 0.17
CA CYS A 130 -0.01 11.97 0.66
C CYS A 130 1.25 12.44 1.40
N GLY A 131 1.47 13.74 1.58
CA GLY A 131 2.62 14.27 2.30
C GLY A 131 3.96 13.96 1.61
N VAL A 132 3.98 13.94 0.28
CA VAL A 132 5.18 13.73 -0.54
C VAL A 132 5.43 14.95 -1.43
N VAL A 133 6.51 14.91 -2.19
CA VAL A 133 6.88 15.97 -3.12
C VAL A 133 6.47 15.58 -4.53
N GLY A 134 5.82 16.49 -5.25
CA GLY A 134 5.42 16.27 -6.65
C GLY A 134 5.52 17.55 -7.45
N MET A 135 6.08 17.46 -8.66
CA MET A 135 6.39 18.63 -9.48
C MET A 135 5.76 18.56 -10.86
N ARG A 136 5.01 19.61 -11.20
CA ARG A 136 4.71 20.00 -12.56
C ARG A 136 5.91 20.79 -13.09
N ASN A 137 6.68 20.19 -13.98
CA ASN A 137 7.78 20.85 -14.67
C ASN A 137 7.30 21.73 -15.83
N THR A 138 8.21 22.55 -16.34
CA THR A 138 8.03 23.26 -17.61
C THR A 138 7.70 22.28 -18.74
N ILE A 139 6.73 22.66 -19.58
CA ILE A 139 6.29 21.87 -20.73
C ILE A 139 7.48 21.64 -21.66
N GLY A 140 7.71 20.37 -22.03
CA GLY A 140 8.83 19.97 -22.89
C GLY A 140 10.12 19.63 -22.15
N LEU A 141 10.26 19.96 -20.87
CA LEU A 141 11.49 19.66 -20.13
C LEU A 141 11.69 18.14 -19.95
N VAL A 142 10.61 17.44 -19.60
CA VAL A 142 10.55 15.97 -19.61
C VAL A 142 9.81 15.56 -20.89
N PRO A 143 10.42 14.75 -21.77
CA PRO A 143 9.80 14.37 -23.03
C PRO A 143 8.62 13.45 -22.77
N GLN A 144 7.64 13.50 -23.67
CA GLN A 144 6.45 12.64 -23.60
C GLN A 144 6.20 11.95 -24.93
N GLU A 145 5.59 10.77 -24.88
CA GLU A 145 5.10 10.13 -26.09
C GLU A 145 3.95 10.94 -26.71
N GLN A 146 3.93 11.01 -28.03
CA GLN A 146 2.87 11.71 -28.76
C GLN A 146 1.53 11.01 -28.61
N GLY A 147 0.71 11.50 -27.67
CA GLY A 147 -0.62 10.97 -27.41
C GLY A 147 -0.77 10.23 -26.08
N ALA A 148 0.11 10.47 -25.10
CA ALA A 148 -0.10 10.03 -23.71
C ALA A 148 -1.51 10.42 -23.18
N ASP A 149 -2.01 11.60 -23.57
CA ASP A 149 -3.33 12.09 -23.17
C ASP A 149 -4.49 11.74 -24.14
N GLY A 150 -4.32 10.74 -25.03
CA GLY A 150 -5.41 10.29 -25.92
C GLY A 150 -5.64 11.11 -27.20
N ALA A 151 -4.82 12.15 -27.46
CA ALA A 151 -4.80 12.85 -28.75
C ALA A 151 -3.63 12.37 -29.63
N ALA A 152 -3.68 11.11 -30.08
CA ALA A 152 -2.71 10.52 -30.99
C ALA A 152 -2.88 11.08 -32.42
N ALA A 153 -2.35 12.29 -32.65
CA ALA A 153 -1.99 12.89 -33.95
C ALA A 153 -1.62 14.38 -33.80
N ALA A 154 -2.15 15.05 -32.76
CA ALA A 154 -2.06 16.52 -32.61
C ALA A 154 -0.81 17.02 -31.88
N ALA A 155 0.10 16.14 -31.44
CA ALA A 155 1.33 16.56 -30.77
C ALA A 155 2.38 17.14 -31.74
N ARG A 156 2.37 16.78 -33.05
CA ARG A 156 3.20 17.48 -34.07
C ARG A 156 2.57 18.74 -34.65
N SER A 157 1.24 18.89 -34.56
CA SER A 157 0.46 19.78 -35.43
C SER A 157 -0.71 20.53 -34.76
N GLY A 158 -0.86 20.42 -33.43
CA GLY A 158 -1.88 21.12 -32.68
C GLY A 158 -1.50 22.57 -32.35
N PRO A 159 -2.48 23.49 -32.26
CA PRO A 159 -2.19 24.89 -31.99
C PRO A 159 -1.46 25.10 -30.65
N ALA A 160 -0.55 26.08 -30.62
CA ALA A 160 0.28 26.41 -29.45
C ALA A 160 -0.55 26.79 -28.20
N TRP A 161 -1.78 27.26 -28.38
CA TRP A 161 -2.70 27.65 -27.31
C TRP A 161 -3.40 26.45 -26.62
N ARG A 162 -3.27 25.21 -27.12
CA ARG A 162 -3.84 24.02 -26.44
C ARG A 162 -3.30 23.88 -25.02
N LEU A 163 -4.15 23.44 -24.09
CA LEU A 163 -3.72 23.00 -22.75
C LEU A 163 -2.87 21.74 -22.89
N ARG A 164 -1.75 21.67 -22.15
CA ARG A 164 -0.79 20.57 -22.22
C ARG A 164 -0.60 19.95 -20.84
N SER A 165 -0.69 18.63 -20.80
CA SER A 165 -0.20 17.82 -19.69
C SER A 165 1.32 17.84 -19.70
N VAL A 166 1.93 17.52 -18.56
CA VAL A 166 3.36 17.22 -18.45
C VAL A 166 3.55 15.89 -17.77
N SER A 167 4.61 15.17 -18.13
CA SER A 167 5.05 13.98 -17.42
C SER A 167 6.04 14.45 -16.38
N GLY A 168 5.85 14.02 -15.15
CA GLY A 168 6.70 14.43 -14.05
C GLY A 168 6.85 13.31 -13.05
N LEU A 169 7.40 13.68 -11.90
CA LEU A 169 7.85 12.74 -10.89
C LEU A 169 7.27 13.11 -9.52
N LEU A 170 7.14 12.08 -8.68
CA LEU A 170 6.89 12.20 -7.25
C LEU A 170 8.00 11.48 -6.49
N ALA A 171 8.41 12.07 -5.37
CA ALA A 171 9.42 11.50 -4.46
C ALA A 171 9.14 11.93 -3.01
N ARG A 172 9.82 11.32 -2.03
CA ARG A 172 9.71 11.73 -0.62
C ARG A 172 10.51 12.98 -0.29
N SER A 173 11.48 13.33 -1.13
CA SER A 173 12.33 14.50 -0.92
C SER A 173 12.53 15.29 -2.22
N VAL A 174 12.78 16.59 -2.09
CA VAL A 174 13.14 17.46 -3.23
C VAL A 174 14.46 16.98 -3.86
N ALA A 175 15.39 16.45 -3.06
CA ALA A 175 16.66 15.93 -3.56
C ALA A 175 16.48 14.71 -4.48
N ASP A 176 15.66 13.73 -4.08
CA ASP A 176 15.36 12.55 -4.89
C ASP A 176 14.58 12.91 -6.15
N LEU A 177 13.61 13.84 -6.02
CA LEU A 177 12.87 14.38 -7.16
C LEU A 177 13.82 15.04 -8.16
N ALA A 178 14.73 15.89 -7.70
CA ALA A 178 15.68 16.61 -8.54
C ALA A 178 16.66 15.66 -9.25
N LEU A 179 17.13 14.62 -8.56
CA LEU A 179 17.95 13.57 -9.15
C LEU A 179 17.18 12.76 -10.21
N GLY A 180 15.93 12.42 -9.92
CA GLY A 180 15.04 11.77 -10.87
C GLY A 180 14.78 12.63 -12.11
N LEU A 181 14.58 13.93 -11.94
CA LEU A 181 14.43 14.87 -13.07
C LEU A 181 15.69 14.89 -13.94
N ASP A 182 16.88 14.99 -13.34
CA ASP A 182 18.15 14.92 -14.09
C ASP A 182 18.30 13.64 -14.94
N ALA A 183 17.64 12.54 -14.54
CA ALA A 183 17.64 11.29 -15.32
C ALA A 183 16.74 11.36 -16.56
N VAL A 184 15.66 12.14 -16.52
CA VAL A 184 14.59 12.10 -17.53
C VAL A 184 14.48 13.35 -18.39
N VAL A 185 15.15 14.45 -18.06
CA VAL A 185 15.05 15.72 -18.83
C VAL A 185 15.94 15.76 -20.07
N GLY A 186 15.51 16.54 -21.08
CA GLY A 186 16.28 16.82 -22.29
C GLY A 186 15.58 16.44 -23.60
N GLU A 187 16.18 16.83 -24.73
CA GLU A 187 15.63 16.64 -26.08
C GLU A 187 15.43 15.17 -26.43
N HIS A 188 14.30 14.85 -27.06
CA HIS A 188 13.94 13.51 -27.50
C HIS A 188 13.40 13.53 -28.92
N ALA A 189 13.91 12.65 -29.79
CA ALA A 189 13.58 12.66 -31.22
C ALA A 189 12.09 12.46 -31.54
N GLN A 190 11.36 11.80 -30.63
CA GLN A 190 9.92 11.55 -30.79
C GLN A 190 9.05 12.70 -30.25
N ASP A 191 9.61 13.63 -29.48
CA ASP A 191 8.90 14.75 -28.88
C ASP A 191 9.41 16.10 -29.44
N PRO A 192 8.70 16.71 -30.41
CA PRO A 192 9.11 17.97 -31.02
C PRO A 192 8.98 19.18 -30.09
N LEU A 193 8.32 19.03 -28.94
CA LEU A 193 8.25 20.08 -27.91
C LEU A 193 9.33 19.90 -26.85
N SER A 194 10.12 18.82 -26.91
CA SER A 194 11.16 18.58 -25.92
C SER A 194 12.22 19.68 -25.94
N LEU A 195 12.66 20.07 -24.75
CA LEU A 195 13.65 21.12 -24.53
C LEU A 195 15.01 20.50 -24.21
N PRO A 196 16.13 21.21 -24.49
CA PRO A 196 17.44 20.75 -24.06
C PRO A 196 17.51 20.60 -22.54
N ALA A 197 18.33 19.65 -22.10
CA ALA A 197 18.60 19.50 -20.67
C ALA A 197 19.23 20.80 -20.13
N PRO A 198 18.90 21.20 -18.89
CA PRO A 198 19.45 22.43 -18.31
C PRO A 198 20.98 22.33 -18.19
N GLN A 199 21.66 23.47 -18.35
CA GLN A 199 23.13 23.53 -18.24
C GLN A 199 23.61 23.12 -16.84
N GLN A 200 22.85 23.48 -15.80
CA GLN A 200 23.09 23.06 -14.43
C GLN A 200 22.08 21.98 -14.06
N SER A 201 22.58 20.89 -13.46
CA SER A 201 21.73 19.79 -13.00
C SER A 201 20.81 20.24 -11.85
N PHE A 202 19.59 19.71 -11.84
CA PHE A 202 18.62 19.96 -10.79
C PHE A 202 19.10 19.43 -9.44
N ALA A 203 19.73 18.25 -9.39
CA ALA A 203 20.34 17.73 -8.16
C ALA A 203 21.42 18.68 -7.62
N ALA A 204 22.21 19.32 -8.50
CA ALA A 204 23.20 20.32 -8.09
C ALA A 204 22.55 21.59 -7.53
N VAL A 205 21.42 22.03 -8.09
CA VAL A 205 20.65 23.18 -7.59
C VAL A 205 19.99 22.87 -6.24
N ALA A 206 19.48 21.65 -6.06
CA ALA A 206 18.85 21.22 -4.82
C ALA A 206 19.85 20.85 -3.71
N ALA A 207 21.14 20.70 -4.03
CA ALA A 207 22.17 20.22 -3.11
C ALA A 207 22.33 21.11 -1.86
N PRO A 208 22.72 20.53 -0.71
CA PRO A 208 23.01 21.29 0.50
C PRO A 208 24.05 22.39 0.26
N GLY A 209 23.75 23.62 0.67
CA GLY A 209 24.63 24.78 0.49
C GLY A 209 24.63 25.40 -0.92
N ALA A 210 24.00 24.77 -1.91
CA ALA A 210 23.85 25.30 -3.26
C ALA A 210 22.52 26.03 -3.49
N ALA A 211 21.47 25.66 -2.73
CA ALA A 211 20.17 26.28 -2.89
C ALA A 211 20.17 27.76 -2.53
N GLN A 212 19.50 28.54 -3.35
CA GLN A 212 19.37 29.98 -3.25
C GLN A 212 17.96 30.33 -2.83
N LEU A 213 17.85 31.28 -1.91
CA LEU A 213 16.57 31.83 -1.52
C LEU A 213 16.15 32.94 -2.48
N PRO A 214 14.85 33.04 -2.81
CA PRO A 214 14.31 34.17 -3.56
C PRO A 214 14.46 35.46 -2.75
N LYS A 215 14.51 36.61 -3.45
CA LYS A 215 14.54 37.93 -2.83
C LYS A 215 13.15 38.42 -2.48
N ARG A 216 12.18 38.23 -3.38
CA ARG A 216 10.78 38.67 -3.21
C ARG A 216 9.83 37.55 -3.58
N VAL A 217 8.94 37.23 -2.67
CA VAL A 217 7.96 36.15 -2.83
C VAL A 217 6.58 36.70 -2.54
N ALA A 218 5.64 36.39 -3.41
CA ALA A 218 4.24 36.66 -3.17
C ALA A 218 3.58 35.46 -2.51
N PHE A 219 2.64 35.70 -1.60
CA PHE A 219 1.72 34.70 -1.09
C PHE A 219 0.29 35.08 -1.48
N SER A 220 -0.45 34.09 -1.98
CA SER A 220 -1.87 34.21 -2.24
C SER A 220 -2.61 33.09 -1.52
N ARG A 221 -3.61 33.49 -0.74
CA ARG A 221 -4.41 32.57 0.07
C ARG A 221 -5.23 31.60 -0.77
N ASP A 222 -5.79 32.09 -1.88
CA ASP A 222 -6.80 31.37 -2.65
C ASP A 222 -6.77 31.69 -4.16
N LEU A 223 -5.71 32.38 -4.61
CA LEU A 223 -5.52 32.87 -5.99
C LEU A 223 -6.65 33.78 -6.50
N GLY A 224 -7.59 34.21 -5.64
CA GLY A 224 -8.78 34.95 -6.05
C GLY A 224 -9.79 34.14 -6.87
N VAL A 225 -9.66 32.81 -6.95
CA VAL A 225 -10.46 31.97 -7.87
C VAL A 225 -11.50 31.07 -7.19
N SER A 226 -11.27 30.69 -5.94
CA SER A 226 -12.19 29.81 -5.18
C SER A 226 -11.80 29.76 -3.71
N PRO A 227 -12.77 29.68 -2.76
CA PRO A 227 -12.44 29.64 -1.34
C PRO A 227 -11.60 28.41 -0.98
N VAL A 228 -10.57 28.64 -0.16
CA VAL A 228 -9.74 27.60 0.45
C VAL A 228 -10.14 27.43 1.92
N CYS A 229 -10.14 26.18 2.39
CA CYS A 229 -10.38 25.85 3.80
C CYS A 229 -9.47 26.66 4.73
N GLU A 230 -10.04 27.24 5.78
CA GLU A 230 -9.30 28.11 6.72
C GLU A 230 -8.07 27.40 7.28
N GLU A 231 -8.21 26.14 7.68
CA GLU A 231 -7.11 25.35 8.21
C GLU A 231 -5.97 25.18 7.19
N VAL A 232 -6.31 24.85 5.95
CA VAL A 232 -5.34 24.68 4.86
C VAL A 232 -4.65 26.01 4.54
N ALA A 233 -5.42 27.09 4.43
CA ALA A 233 -4.92 28.43 4.17
C ALA A 233 -3.99 28.92 5.30
N ALA A 234 -4.36 28.70 6.56
CA ALA A 234 -3.58 29.08 7.73
C ALA A 234 -2.25 28.31 7.81
N LEU A 235 -2.26 27.00 7.56
CA LEU A 235 -1.03 26.18 7.50
C LEU A 235 -0.08 26.68 6.41
N CYS A 236 -0.61 26.90 5.20
CA CYS A 236 0.20 27.40 4.09
C CYS A 236 0.74 28.81 4.35
N ARG A 237 -0.06 29.69 4.96
CA ARG A 237 0.36 31.05 5.31
C ARG A 237 1.47 31.05 6.36
N ALA A 238 1.33 30.18 7.38
CA ALA A 238 2.34 30.00 8.41
C ALA A 238 3.66 29.48 7.81
N ALA A 239 3.59 28.47 6.92
CA ALA A 239 4.74 27.97 6.19
C ALA A 239 5.40 29.05 5.33
N ALA A 240 4.63 29.86 4.61
CA ALA A 240 5.15 30.99 3.83
C ALA A 240 5.90 32.01 4.69
N GLY A 241 5.49 32.20 5.95
CA GLY A 241 6.15 33.08 6.92
C GLY A 241 7.63 32.74 7.16
N TRP A 242 8.05 31.50 6.92
CA TRP A 242 9.45 31.12 7.03
C TRP A 242 10.35 31.89 6.06
N TRP A 243 9.93 32.15 4.82
CA TRP A 243 10.75 32.93 3.87
C TRP A 243 11.03 34.34 4.39
N SER A 244 10.03 34.97 5.01
CA SER A 244 10.22 36.28 5.67
C SER A 244 11.31 36.23 6.75
N SER A 245 11.41 35.13 7.50
CA SER A 245 12.47 34.93 8.50
C SER A 245 13.88 34.77 7.91
N GLN A 246 13.98 34.42 6.62
CA GLN A 246 15.25 34.22 5.91
C GLN A 246 15.68 35.45 5.09
N ALA A 247 15.14 36.64 5.42
CA ALA A 247 15.37 37.90 4.71
C ALA A 247 14.85 37.92 3.24
N THR A 248 13.93 37.03 2.89
CA THR A 248 13.10 37.18 1.68
C THR A 248 11.94 38.14 2.00
N GLU A 249 11.67 39.10 1.13
CA GLU A 249 10.46 39.93 1.24
C GLU A 249 9.22 39.08 0.91
N LEU A 250 8.31 38.93 1.86
CA LEU A 250 7.04 38.22 1.68
C LEU A 250 5.89 39.21 1.55
N VAL A 251 5.19 39.19 0.42
CA VAL A 251 4.11 40.13 0.11
C VAL A 251 2.81 39.37 -0.13
N GLU A 252 1.69 39.84 0.44
CA GLU A 252 0.36 39.35 0.06
C GLU A 252 0.01 39.95 -1.31
N ASP A 253 0.10 39.16 -2.37
CA ASP A 253 -0.18 39.61 -3.73
C ASP A 253 -0.52 38.42 -4.63
N CYS A 254 -1.27 38.69 -5.69
CA CYS A 254 -1.68 37.71 -6.68
C CYS A 254 -1.99 38.43 -7.99
N PRO A 255 -1.59 37.90 -9.17
CA PRO A 255 -2.11 38.41 -10.43
C PRO A 255 -3.64 38.27 -10.48
N ASP A 256 -4.32 39.05 -11.32
CA ASP A 256 -5.74 38.83 -11.59
C ASP A 256 -5.93 37.52 -12.36
N LEU A 257 -6.38 36.48 -11.65
CA LEU A 257 -6.61 35.14 -12.17
C LEU A 257 -8.09 34.80 -12.31
N SER A 258 -8.98 35.80 -12.24
CA SER A 258 -10.44 35.60 -12.23
C SER A 258 -10.98 34.78 -13.42
N SER A 259 -10.36 34.92 -14.60
CA SER A 259 -10.73 34.17 -15.81
C SER A 259 -10.10 32.77 -15.91
N ALA A 260 -9.07 32.47 -15.11
CA ALA A 260 -8.28 31.24 -15.23
C ALA A 260 -9.09 29.95 -15.03
N PRO A 261 -10.05 29.83 -14.08
CA PRO A 261 -10.86 28.62 -13.94
C PRO A 261 -11.67 28.30 -15.20
N LYS A 262 -12.26 29.33 -15.83
CA LYS A 262 -13.06 29.13 -17.03
C LYS A 262 -12.20 28.85 -18.26
N VAL A 263 -11.03 29.50 -18.35
CA VAL A 263 -10.01 29.16 -19.37
C VAL A 263 -9.59 27.70 -19.24
N PHE A 264 -9.27 27.24 -18.03
CA PHE A 264 -8.93 25.83 -17.78
C PHE A 264 -10.05 24.88 -18.22
N GLU A 265 -11.29 25.14 -17.78
CA GLU A 265 -12.46 24.32 -18.12
C GLU A 265 -12.64 24.17 -19.64
N LEU A 266 -12.57 25.29 -20.39
CA LEU A 266 -12.76 25.28 -21.84
C LEU A 266 -11.57 24.67 -22.58
N LEU A 267 -10.32 25.02 -22.22
CA LEU A 267 -9.17 24.42 -22.89
C LEU A 267 -9.02 22.93 -22.56
N ARG A 268 -9.42 22.52 -21.35
CA ARG A 268 -9.53 21.10 -20.98
C ARG A 268 -10.65 20.41 -21.76
N ALA A 269 -11.83 20.98 -21.91
CA ALA A 269 -12.86 20.35 -22.73
C ALA A 269 -12.42 20.25 -24.21
N PHE A 270 -11.70 21.24 -24.73
CA PHE A 270 -11.14 21.18 -26.08
C PHE A 270 -10.12 20.04 -26.23
N HIS A 271 -9.39 19.69 -25.17
CA HIS A 271 -8.46 18.56 -25.16
C HIS A 271 -9.15 17.21 -25.47
N PHE A 272 -10.41 17.04 -25.06
CA PHE A 272 -11.20 15.82 -25.32
C PHE A 272 -12.01 15.87 -26.62
N LYS A 273 -11.93 16.96 -27.39
CA LYS A 273 -12.81 17.22 -28.54
C LYS A 273 -12.71 16.15 -29.64
N ASP A 274 -11.49 15.70 -29.92
CA ASP A 274 -11.21 14.77 -31.03
C ASP A 274 -11.80 13.36 -30.76
N SER A 275 -11.94 12.95 -29.50
CA SER A 275 -12.51 11.64 -29.10
C SER A 275 -13.98 11.70 -28.67
N ALA A 276 -14.54 12.90 -28.45
CA ALA A 276 -15.85 13.09 -27.84
C ALA A 276 -17.01 12.43 -28.62
N ALA A 277 -17.13 12.73 -29.92
CA ALA A 277 -18.23 12.18 -30.73
C ALA A 277 -18.13 10.65 -30.87
N GLN A 278 -16.95 10.14 -31.23
CA GLN A 278 -16.71 8.70 -31.38
C GLN A 278 -17.04 7.91 -30.11
N THR A 279 -16.74 8.48 -28.94
CA THR A 279 -16.97 7.83 -27.65
C THR A 279 -18.45 7.90 -27.24
N LEU A 280 -19.07 9.08 -27.33
CA LEU A 280 -20.45 9.30 -26.86
C LEU A 280 -21.50 8.67 -27.77
N ASP A 281 -21.21 8.50 -29.05
CA ASP A 281 -22.14 7.91 -30.01
C ASP A 281 -22.12 6.37 -29.97
N ASN A 282 -21.26 5.76 -29.14
CA ASN A 282 -21.17 4.32 -28.94
C ASN A 282 -21.77 3.91 -27.59
N PRO A 283 -23.02 3.37 -27.55
CA PRO A 283 -23.69 3.00 -26.31
C PRO A 283 -22.94 1.95 -25.48
N ALA A 284 -22.21 1.04 -26.14
CA ALA A 284 -21.45 0.00 -25.44
C ALA A 284 -20.22 0.58 -24.71
N VAL A 285 -19.68 1.70 -25.20
CA VAL A 285 -18.59 2.44 -24.53
C VAL A 285 -19.16 3.31 -23.43
N VAL A 286 -20.26 4.04 -23.70
CA VAL A 286 -20.93 4.87 -22.70
C VAL A 286 -21.41 4.07 -21.49
N SER A 287 -21.81 2.80 -21.67
CA SER A 287 -22.27 1.95 -20.57
C SER A 287 -21.17 1.48 -19.61
N VAL A 288 -19.89 1.67 -19.94
CA VAL A 288 -18.76 1.17 -19.13
C VAL A 288 -17.80 2.27 -18.66
N ILE A 289 -18.03 3.53 -19.05
CA ILE A 289 -17.25 4.68 -18.58
C ILE A 289 -18.01 5.46 -17.52
N LYS A 290 -17.28 6.14 -16.63
CA LYS A 290 -17.87 6.84 -15.50
C LYS A 290 -18.60 8.15 -15.88
N PRO A 291 -19.57 8.60 -15.06
CA PRO A 291 -20.34 9.82 -15.32
C PRO A 291 -19.50 11.09 -15.48
N GLU A 292 -18.41 11.23 -14.72
CA GLU A 292 -17.50 12.39 -14.82
C GLU A 292 -16.83 12.47 -16.19
N LEU A 293 -16.48 11.33 -16.79
CA LEU A 293 -15.90 11.29 -18.12
C LEU A 293 -16.96 11.58 -19.20
N ILE A 294 -18.18 11.06 -19.04
CA ILE A 294 -19.31 11.40 -19.93
C ILE A 294 -19.56 12.90 -19.92
N TRP A 295 -19.60 13.54 -18.75
CA TRP A 295 -19.75 14.99 -18.63
C TRP A 295 -18.61 15.74 -19.34
N GLN A 296 -17.37 15.27 -19.21
CA GLN A 296 -16.21 15.89 -19.83
C GLN A 296 -16.26 15.81 -21.37
N LEU A 297 -16.65 14.65 -21.91
CA LEU A 297 -16.83 14.43 -23.34
C LEU A 297 -18.02 15.23 -23.89
N ALA A 298 -19.13 15.30 -23.15
CA ALA A 298 -20.30 16.09 -23.55
C ALA A 298 -19.95 17.57 -23.61
N SER A 299 -19.24 18.09 -22.60
CA SER A 299 -18.72 19.46 -22.59
C SER A 299 -17.80 19.74 -23.77
N ALA A 300 -17.03 18.75 -24.22
CA ALA A 300 -16.16 18.86 -25.40
C ALA A 300 -16.95 18.86 -26.72
N ARG A 301 -17.97 18.00 -26.83
CA ARG A 301 -18.85 17.89 -28.01
C ARG A 301 -19.69 19.16 -28.21
N ASP A 302 -20.22 19.69 -27.12
CA ASP A 302 -21.18 20.80 -27.15
C ASP A 302 -20.47 22.18 -27.16
N MET A 303 -19.13 22.19 -27.16
CA MET A 303 -18.32 23.40 -27.17
C MET A 303 -18.46 24.19 -28.47
N THR A 304 -18.75 25.48 -28.35
CA THR A 304 -18.88 26.38 -29.50
C THR A 304 -17.54 26.97 -29.92
N GLN A 305 -17.43 27.40 -31.18
CA GLN A 305 -16.26 28.13 -31.67
C GLN A 305 -16.01 29.42 -30.88
N GLN A 306 -17.08 30.16 -30.54
CA GLN A 306 -16.99 31.40 -29.76
C GLN A 306 -16.38 31.16 -28.36
N GLN A 307 -16.69 30.03 -27.72
CA GLN A 307 -16.07 29.67 -26.45
C GLN A 307 -14.57 29.39 -26.60
N VAL A 308 -14.15 28.74 -27.69
CA VAL A 308 -12.72 28.50 -27.97
C VAL A 308 -12.00 29.83 -28.20
N GLU A 309 -12.55 30.70 -29.05
CA GLU A 309 -11.97 32.03 -29.34
C GLU A 309 -11.83 32.88 -28.07
N TRP A 310 -12.87 32.89 -27.23
CA TRP A 310 -12.81 33.55 -25.92
C TRP A 310 -11.74 32.95 -25.02
N ALA A 311 -11.66 31.61 -24.92
CA ALA A 311 -10.70 30.94 -24.06
C ALA A 311 -9.25 31.23 -24.46
N VAL A 312 -8.97 31.28 -25.76
CA VAL A 312 -7.63 31.64 -26.28
C VAL A 312 -7.30 33.09 -25.93
N ALA A 313 -8.20 34.04 -26.22
CA ALA A 313 -7.96 35.45 -25.92
C ALA A 313 -7.80 35.73 -24.42
N ALA A 314 -8.63 35.11 -23.58
CA ALA A 314 -8.53 35.24 -22.12
C ALA A 314 -7.25 34.59 -21.57
N HIS A 315 -6.82 33.46 -22.15
CA HIS A 315 -5.55 32.83 -21.80
C HIS A 315 -4.35 33.73 -22.14
N ASP A 316 -4.34 34.39 -23.30
CA ASP A 316 -3.28 35.34 -23.65
C ASP A 316 -3.20 36.52 -22.67
N GLN A 317 -4.35 37.02 -22.21
CA GLN A 317 -4.41 38.06 -21.16
C GLN A 317 -3.86 37.56 -19.82
N LEU A 318 -4.22 36.34 -19.41
CA LEU A 318 -3.68 35.72 -18.19
C LEU A 318 -2.16 35.58 -18.26
N LEU A 319 -1.61 35.16 -19.40
CA LEU A 319 -0.17 35.05 -19.57
C LEU A 319 0.54 36.41 -19.45
N ALA A 320 -0.03 37.46 -20.04
CA ALA A 320 0.51 38.82 -19.92
C ALA A 320 0.47 39.34 -18.47
N GLU A 321 -0.60 39.04 -17.73
CA GLU A 321 -0.75 39.40 -16.32
C GLU A 321 0.30 38.68 -15.46
N VAL A 322 0.52 37.39 -15.71
CA VAL A 322 1.55 36.58 -15.07
C VAL A 322 2.96 37.09 -15.36
N ASP A 323 3.27 37.46 -16.60
CA ASP A 323 4.57 38.04 -16.96
C ASP A 323 4.82 39.36 -16.22
N SER A 324 3.80 40.22 -16.13
CA SER A 324 3.85 41.46 -15.35
C SER A 324 4.05 41.20 -13.86
N PHE A 325 3.42 40.16 -13.33
CA PHE A 325 3.56 39.75 -11.94
C PHE A 325 4.98 39.24 -11.61
N PHE A 326 5.50 38.29 -12.39
CA PHE A 326 6.85 37.74 -12.17
C PHE A 326 7.98 38.71 -12.53
N SER A 327 7.69 39.85 -13.18
CA SER A 327 8.65 40.96 -13.26
C SER A 327 8.93 41.60 -11.89
N LYS A 328 8.05 41.39 -10.90
CA LYS A 328 8.12 41.99 -9.55
C LYS A 328 8.50 40.98 -8.47
N TYR A 329 8.20 39.71 -8.67
CA TYR A 329 8.35 38.63 -7.69
C TYR A 329 9.11 37.45 -8.29
N ASP A 330 9.92 36.79 -7.49
CA ASP A 330 10.68 35.62 -7.92
C ASP A 330 9.81 34.35 -7.91
N LEU A 331 8.89 34.24 -6.93
CA LEU A 331 8.01 33.09 -6.75
C LEU A 331 6.62 33.53 -6.27
N LEU A 332 5.62 32.70 -6.57
CA LEU A 332 4.28 32.73 -5.97
C LEU A 332 4.07 31.51 -5.08
N LEU A 333 3.69 31.74 -3.84
CA LEU A 333 3.28 30.72 -2.88
C LEU A 333 1.76 30.71 -2.74
N CYS A 334 1.18 29.52 -2.75
CA CYS A 334 -0.25 29.34 -2.48
C CYS A 334 -0.52 27.93 -1.94
N PRO A 335 -1.69 27.67 -1.34
CA PRO A 335 -2.08 26.31 -1.01
C PRO A 335 -2.10 25.40 -2.24
N THR A 336 -1.54 24.19 -2.13
CA THR A 336 -1.65 23.21 -3.23
C THR A 336 -3.10 22.78 -3.43
N VAL A 337 -3.82 22.57 -2.34
CA VAL A 337 -5.17 22.02 -2.32
C VAL A 337 -6.13 22.99 -1.66
N MET A 338 -7.41 22.94 -2.03
CA MET A 338 -8.45 23.79 -1.44
C MET A 338 -9.01 23.22 -0.13
N LEU A 339 -8.97 21.90 0.00
CA LEU A 339 -9.58 21.13 1.09
C LEU A 339 -8.53 20.18 1.67
N PRO A 340 -8.66 19.76 2.94
CA PRO A 340 -7.91 18.62 3.44
C PRO A 340 -8.38 17.31 2.76
N PRO A 341 -7.63 16.20 2.89
CA PRO A 341 -8.08 14.91 2.39
C PRO A 341 -9.47 14.56 2.95
N PHE A 342 -10.43 14.32 2.04
CA PHE A 342 -11.83 14.03 2.35
C PHE A 342 -12.11 12.52 2.28
N ASP A 343 -13.36 12.11 2.57
CA ASP A 343 -13.78 10.71 2.56
C ASP A 343 -13.52 10.01 1.21
N ALA A 344 -12.81 8.87 1.23
CA ALA A 344 -12.42 8.13 0.04
C ALA A 344 -13.61 7.59 -0.78
N THR A 345 -14.79 7.43 -0.16
CA THR A 345 -16.02 6.96 -0.81
C THR A 345 -16.65 8.01 -1.72
N LEU A 346 -16.28 9.29 -1.56
CA LEU A 346 -16.75 10.36 -2.43
C LEU A 346 -15.98 10.35 -3.75
N THR A 347 -16.69 10.37 -4.87
CA THR A 347 -16.05 10.56 -6.18
C THR A 347 -15.42 11.94 -6.32
N TRP A 348 -16.10 12.96 -5.76
CA TRP A 348 -15.60 14.32 -5.55
C TRP A 348 -16.52 15.11 -4.62
N PRO A 349 -16.00 16.12 -3.88
CA PRO A 349 -16.79 16.94 -2.97
C PRO A 349 -17.71 17.90 -3.73
N ARG A 350 -19.00 17.93 -3.39
CA ARG A 350 -19.99 18.79 -4.09
C ARG A 350 -20.08 20.19 -3.51
N GLU A 351 -19.75 20.35 -2.25
CA GLU A 351 -19.78 21.62 -1.54
C GLU A 351 -18.72 21.66 -0.45
N PHE A 352 -18.32 22.87 -0.09
CA PHE A 352 -17.45 23.15 1.03
C PHE A 352 -17.77 24.53 1.61
N ALA A 353 -17.95 24.62 2.94
CA ALA A 353 -18.17 25.89 3.65
C ALA A 353 -19.27 26.77 3.02
N GLY A 354 -20.35 26.16 2.52
CA GLY A 354 -21.46 26.86 1.84
C GLY A 354 -21.17 27.26 0.39
N HIS A 355 -19.96 27.03 -0.12
CA HIS A 355 -19.62 27.14 -1.53
C HIS A 355 -19.91 25.83 -2.25
N ARG A 356 -20.83 25.85 -3.22
CA ARG A 356 -21.17 24.69 -4.04
C ARG A 356 -20.34 24.67 -5.31
N PHE A 357 -19.68 23.56 -5.57
CA PHE A 357 -18.92 23.34 -6.79
C PHE A 357 -19.87 22.97 -7.94
N ALA A 358 -19.66 23.57 -9.12
CA ALA A 358 -20.55 23.36 -10.26
C ALA A 358 -20.26 22.03 -10.95
N ASN A 359 -19.01 21.57 -10.92
CA ASN A 359 -18.56 20.35 -11.59
C ASN A 359 -17.39 19.69 -10.85
N TYR A 360 -16.99 18.50 -11.33
CA TYR A 360 -15.99 17.65 -10.67
C TYR A 360 -14.55 18.15 -10.76
N VAL A 361 -14.28 19.22 -11.51
CA VAL A 361 -12.94 19.82 -11.62
C VAL A 361 -12.78 21.10 -10.79
N ASP A 362 -13.87 21.64 -10.24
CA ASP A 362 -13.87 22.91 -9.50
C ASP A 362 -13.15 22.84 -8.15
N TRP A 363 -13.18 21.68 -7.48
CA TRP A 363 -12.57 21.51 -6.17
C TRP A 363 -11.03 21.41 -6.21
N MET A 364 -10.43 21.39 -7.41
CA MET A 364 -8.98 21.38 -7.64
C MET A 364 -8.47 22.70 -8.27
N ARG A 365 -9.21 23.81 -8.13
CA ARG A 365 -8.92 25.10 -8.80
C ARG A 365 -7.55 25.70 -8.45
N THR A 366 -7.00 25.44 -7.27
CA THR A 366 -5.66 25.93 -6.89
C THR A 366 -4.58 25.40 -7.84
N CYS A 367 -4.53 24.10 -8.10
CA CYS A 367 -3.55 23.53 -9.03
C CYS A 367 -3.92 23.72 -10.50
N SER A 368 -5.21 23.61 -10.86
CA SER A 368 -5.64 23.72 -12.26
C SER A 368 -5.50 25.13 -12.81
N THR A 369 -5.68 26.16 -11.97
CA THR A 369 -5.37 27.55 -12.30
C THR A 369 -3.90 27.70 -12.69
N ILE A 370 -2.97 27.20 -11.86
CA ILE A 370 -1.54 27.25 -12.17
C ILE A 370 -1.19 26.43 -13.44
N SER A 371 -1.85 25.29 -13.66
CA SER A 371 -1.68 24.52 -14.91
C SER A 371 -2.10 25.30 -16.15
N ALA A 372 -3.20 26.05 -16.07
CA ALA A 372 -3.66 26.90 -17.17
C ALA A 372 -2.64 27.96 -17.53
N LEU A 373 -1.86 28.45 -16.56
CA LEU A 373 -0.80 29.45 -16.78
C LEU A 373 0.51 28.86 -17.33
N ARG A 374 0.61 27.52 -17.43
CA ARG A 374 1.79 26.79 -17.94
C ARG A 374 3.06 27.00 -17.14
N LEU A 375 2.92 27.26 -15.85
CA LEU A 375 4.05 27.54 -14.95
C LEU A 375 4.59 26.25 -14.33
N PRO A 376 5.92 26.17 -14.06
CA PRO A 376 6.49 25.14 -13.23
C PRO A 376 6.06 25.35 -11.78
N ALA A 377 5.63 24.27 -11.12
CA ALA A 377 5.15 24.30 -9.76
C ALA A 377 5.43 23.00 -9.03
N ILE A 378 5.89 23.10 -7.78
CA ILE A 378 6.13 21.98 -6.89
C ILE A 378 5.19 22.06 -5.70
N SER A 379 4.59 20.94 -5.32
CA SER A 379 3.94 20.79 -4.02
C SER A 379 4.94 20.21 -3.05
N ILE A 380 5.21 20.92 -1.96
CA ILE A 380 6.05 20.46 -0.85
C ILE A 380 5.21 20.35 0.42
N PRO A 381 5.36 19.30 1.25
CA PRO A 381 4.69 19.23 2.53
C PRO A 381 5.02 20.45 3.39
N CYS A 382 4.01 21.08 3.99
CA CYS A 382 4.17 22.34 4.71
C CYS A 382 3.52 22.36 6.09
N GLY A 383 2.77 21.32 6.43
CA GLY A 383 2.12 21.17 7.72
C GLY A 383 1.17 19.98 7.73
N THR A 384 0.49 19.81 8.86
CA THR A 384 -0.55 18.79 9.05
C THR A 384 -1.78 19.44 9.68
N THR A 385 -2.96 19.00 9.26
CA THR A 385 -4.24 19.40 9.88
C THR A 385 -4.30 18.97 11.34
N MET A 386 -5.29 19.47 12.08
CA MET A 386 -5.65 19.04 13.43
C MET A 386 -5.92 17.53 13.50
N SER A 387 -6.44 16.95 12.42
CA SER A 387 -6.65 15.50 12.29
C SER A 387 -5.41 14.72 11.87
N GLY A 388 -4.25 15.37 11.72
CA GLY A 388 -2.98 14.74 11.38
C GLY A 388 -2.79 14.42 9.90
N LEU A 389 -3.60 15.00 9.00
CA LEU A 389 -3.49 14.79 7.56
C LEU A 389 -2.53 15.82 6.94
N PRO A 390 -1.70 15.45 5.97
CA PRO A 390 -0.71 16.35 5.38
C PRO A 390 -1.37 17.43 4.53
N VAL A 391 -0.69 18.59 4.47
CA VAL A 391 -1.03 19.71 3.60
C VAL A 391 0.24 20.14 2.86
N GLY A 392 0.11 20.35 1.55
CA GLY A 392 1.15 20.87 0.68
C GLY A 392 1.06 22.37 0.46
N LEU A 393 2.23 23.04 0.48
CA LEU A 393 2.41 24.38 -0.06
C LEU A 393 2.87 24.26 -1.51
N GLN A 394 2.21 24.98 -2.40
CA GLN A 394 2.58 25.06 -3.79
C GLN A 394 3.54 26.24 -3.99
N VAL A 395 4.74 25.92 -4.48
CA VAL A 395 5.77 26.91 -4.85
C VAL A 395 5.78 27.01 -6.37
N VAL A 396 5.41 28.17 -6.91
CA VAL A 396 5.25 28.43 -8.33
C VAL A 396 6.33 29.39 -8.81
N GLY A 397 7.02 29.02 -9.89
CA GLY A 397 8.00 29.88 -10.53
C GLY A 397 7.49 30.51 -11.82
N PRO A 398 8.25 31.48 -12.38
CA PRO A 398 8.02 31.96 -13.72
C PRO A 398 8.23 30.84 -14.74
N ARG A 399 7.86 31.10 -16.00
CA ARG A 399 8.15 30.19 -17.11
C ARG A 399 9.65 29.86 -17.14
N ASP A 400 9.98 28.58 -17.37
CA ASP A 400 11.34 28.03 -17.36
C ASP A 400 12.07 28.15 -15.99
N GLY A 401 11.34 28.46 -14.92
CA GLY A 401 11.84 28.68 -13.57
C GLY A 401 12.05 27.42 -12.72
N ASP A 402 12.07 26.22 -13.31
CA ASP A 402 12.14 24.93 -12.60
C ASP A 402 13.29 24.87 -11.59
N ALA A 403 14.48 25.37 -11.97
CA ALA A 403 15.65 25.39 -11.11
C ALA A 403 15.42 26.28 -9.87
N ALA A 404 14.85 27.47 -10.04
CA ALA A 404 14.56 28.38 -8.92
C ALA A 404 13.51 27.78 -7.97
N VAL A 405 12.48 27.13 -8.53
CA VAL A 405 11.44 26.42 -7.77
C VAL A 405 12.04 25.29 -6.93
N LEU A 406 12.86 24.41 -7.53
CA LEU A 406 13.53 23.32 -6.84
C LEU A 406 14.52 23.81 -5.79
N SER A 407 15.24 24.89 -6.09
CA SER A 407 16.18 25.54 -5.16
C SER A 407 15.47 26.02 -3.90
N ALA A 408 14.40 26.81 -4.07
CA ALA A 408 13.61 27.33 -2.95
C ALA A 408 12.91 26.21 -2.17
N ALA A 409 12.36 25.21 -2.87
CA ALA A 409 11.74 24.04 -2.26
C ALA A 409 12.75 23.24 -1.42
N ALA A 410 13.96 23.00 -1.92
CA ALA A 410 15.00 22.29 -1.19
C ALA A 410 15.47 23.07 0.05
N ALA A 411 15.55 24.41 -0.05
CA ALA A 411 15.87 25.26 1.09
C ALA A 411 14.78 25.18 2.18
N PHE A 412 13.51 25.26 1.79
CA PHE A 412 12.38 25.12 2.71
C PHE A 412 12.34 23.74 3.36
N GLU A 413 12.43 22.68 2.56
CA GLU A 413 12.37 21.30 3.02
C GLU A 413 13.41 21.02 4.10
N ARG A 414 14.66 21.46 3.91
CA ARG A 414 15.74 21.31 4.89
C ARG A 414 15.47 22.03 6.21
N ALA A 415 14.80 23.18 6.16
CA ALA A 415 14.50 23.94 7.37
C ALA A 415 13.36 23.33 8.20
N HIS A 416 12.49 22.51 7.59
CA HIS A 416 11.30 21.98 8.26
C HIS A 416 11.30 20.47 8.48
N GLY A 417 12.19 19.72 7.82
CA GLY A 417 12.41 18.30 8.10
C GLY A 417 11.23 17.38 7.76
N TYR A 418 10.27 17.84 6.95
CA TYR A 418 9.07 17.08 6.60
C TYR A 418 9.37 15.76 5.87
N VAL A 419 10.52 15.62 5.21
CA VAL A 419 11.02 14.37 4.57
C VAL A 419 11.08 13.20 5.56
N SER A 420 11.31 13.48 6.84
CA SER A 420 11.34 12.47 7.90
C SER A 420 9.95 12.08 8.41
N SER A 421 8.91 12.81 7.99
CA SER A 421 7.52 12.53 8.32
C SER A 421 7.02 11.44 7.40
N VAL A 422 7.16 10.20 7.84
CA VAL A 422 6.44 9.08 7.23
C VAL A 422 4.96 9.20 7.57
N PRO A 423 4.04 8.73 6.70
CA PRO A 423 2.65 8.59 7.07
C PRO A 423 2.55 7.98 8.46
N ARG A 424 1.84 8.67 9.36
CA ARG A 424 1.47 8.05 10.63
C ARG A 424 0.68 6.82 10.24
N ASP A 425 1.22 5.64 10.50
CA ASP A 425 0.35 4.48 10.60
C ASP A 425 -0.69 4.85 11.68
N VAL A 426 -1.93 4.39 11.53
CA VAL A 426 -2.92 4.46 12.63
C VAL A 426 -2.42 3.67 13.87
N ALA A 427 -1.20 3.14 13.81
CA ALA A 427 -0.30 2.78 14.90
C ALA A 427 0.84 3.82 15.12
N GLY A 428 0.78 4.56 16.22
CA GLY A 428 1.81 5.55 16.57
C GLY A 428 3.18 4.93 16.90
N ARG A 429 4.25 5.37 16.23
CA ARG A 429 5.62 5.30 16.75
C ARG A 429 6.34 6.63 16.69
N SER A 430 6.98 6.94 17.81
CA SER A 430 7.92 8.05 18.03
C SER A 430 9.27 7.80 17.35
N LYS A 431 9.79 8.88 16.75
CA LYS A 431 11.17 9.28 16.43
C LYS A 431 12.25 8.19 16.33
N VAL A 432 12.77 8.06 15.11
CA VAL A 432 14.05 7.44 14.75
C VAL A 432 15.21 8.18 15.42
N ILE A 433 16.03 7.48 16.19
CA ILE A 433 17.38 7.91 16.58
C ILE A 433 18.31 7.48 15.46
N VAL A 434 18.93 8.44 14.77
CA VAL A 434 20.00 8.18 13.81
C VAL A 434 21.28 7.90 14.59
N CYS A 435 21.66 6.63 14.73
CA CYS A 435 23.00 6.26 15.16
C CYS A 435 23.94 6.30 13.95
N ALA A 436 24.96 7.16 14.03
CA ALA A 436 26.06 7.22 13.08
C ALA A 436 26.76 5.85 12.98
N ALA A 437 26.99 5.40 11.75
CA ALA A 437 27.77 4.19 11.50
C ALA A 437 29.23 4.42 11.91
N ALA A 438 29.72 3.62 12.86
CA ALA A 438 31.15 3.44 13.07
C ALA A 438 31.72 2.47 12.01
N PRO A 439 32.96 2.66 11.55
CA PRO A 439 33.53 1.83 10.49
C PRO A 439 33.87 0.44 11.03
N VAL A 440 33.37 -0.61 10.38
CA VAL A 440 33.77 -2.00 10.66
C VAL A 440 35.06 -2.28 9.87
N THR A 441 36.16 -2.52 10.58
CA THR A 441 37.42 -2.97 10.01
C THR A 441 37.33 -4.44 9.60
N ALA A 442 37.91 -4.74 8.43
CA ALA A 442 37.98 -6.08 7.85
C ALA A 442 38.94 -6.99 8.62
N GLU A 443 38.49 -7.56 9.75
CA GLU A 443 39.26 -8.61 10.43
C GLU A 443 38.38 -9.42 11.40
N GLU A 444 37.28 -10.03 10.92
CA GLU A 444 36.57 -11.07 11.69
C GLU A 444 35.76 -12.00 10.78
N VAL A 445 36.41 -12.61 9.79
CA VAL A 445 35.86 -13.73 9.00
C VAL A 445 36.67 -14.98 9.32
N SER A 446 36.31 -15.68 10.40
CA SER A 446 36.71 -17.08 10.62
C SER A 446 36.09 -17.64 11.92
N LYS A 447 34.82 -18.05 11.89
CA LYS A 447 34.30 -19.15 12.72
C LYS A 447 33.12 -19.79 11.96
N LYS A 448 33.18 -21.11 11.74
CA LYS A 448 32.08 -21.90 11.18
C LYS A 448 30.84 -21.79 12.08
N PRO A 449 29.61 -21.72 11.53
CA PRO A 449 28.41 -21.68 12.36
C PRO A 449 28.21 -23.03 13.05
N GLU A 450 27.99 -23.01 14.37
CA GLU A 450 27.53 -24.17 15.14
C GLU A 450 26.13 -24.59 14.66
N SER A 451 25.85 -25.90 14.63
CA SER A 451 24.55 -26.45 14.22
C SER A 451 23.48 -26.16 15.27
N PHE A 452 22.33 -25.60 14.86
CA PHE A 452 21.19 -25.32 15.72
C PHE A 452 20.50 -26.61 16.22
N ASP A 453 20.40 -26.78 17.54
CA ASP A 453 19.70 -27.92 18.18
C ASP A 453 18.19 -27.64 18.29
N PHE A 454 17.45 -28.09 17.27
CA PHE A 454 16.00 -27.93 17.19
C PHE A 454 15.24 -28.70 18.28
N ALA A 455 15.71 -29.88 18.69
CA ALA A 455 15.01 -30.72 19.66
C ALA A 455 15.03 -30.08 21.05
N SER A 456 16.19 -29.57 21.47
CA SER A 456 16.33 -28.82 22.72
C SER A 456 15.51 -27.53 22.68
N TYR A 457 15.58 -26.76 21.59
CA TYR A 457 14.80 -25.54 21.42
C TYR A 457 13.29 -25.75 21.59
N MET A 458 12.73 -26.78 20.94
CA MET A 458 11.30 -27.08 21.06
C MET A 458 10.91 -27.56 22.46
N ALA A 459 11.75 -28.38 23.10
CA ALA A 459 11.50 -28.85 24.46
C ALA A 459 11.48 -27.70 25.48
N ASP A 460 12.48 -26.82 25.42
CA ASP A 460 12.60 -25.66 26.31
C ASP A 460 11.49 -24.64 26.07
N THR A 461 11.15 -24.39 24.81
CA THR A 461 10.04 -23.50 24.43
C THR A 461 8.70 -24.05 24.93
N ALA A 462 8.43 -25.34 24.69
CA ALA A 462 7.18 -25.97 25.15
C ALA A 462 7.07 -25.95 26.67
N LYS A 463 8.17 -26.21 27.40
CA LYS A 463 8.20 -26.14 28.87
C LYS A 463 7.93 -24.72 29.38
N SER A 464 8.52 -23.71 28.75
CA SER A 464 8.34 -22.30 29.15
C SER A 464 6.91 -21.82 28.89
N VAL A 465 6.35 -22.14 27.72
CA VAL A 465 4.96 -21.83 27.37
C VAL A 465 3.98 -22.58 28.28
N GLN A 466 4.25 -23.84 28.62
CA GLN A 466 3.42 -24.61 29.55
C GLN A 466 3.34 -23.95 30.93
N ALA A 467 4.48 -23.50 31.46
CA ALA A 467 4.52 -22.79 32.75
C ALA A 467 3.79 -21.43 32.68
N ALA A 468 3.94 -20.70 31.57
CA ALA A 468 3.25 -19.44 31.36
C ALA A 468 1.73 -19.62 31.25
N LEU A 469 1.24 -20.63 30.53
CA LEU A 469 -0.18 -20.98 30.43
C LEU A 469 -0.80 -21.37 31.77
N ASP A 470 -0.09 -22.18 32.56
CA ASP A 470 -0.55 -22.60 33.88
C ASP A 470 -0.74 -21.39 34.81
N LYS A 471 0.18 -20.43 34.75
CA LYS A 471 0.09 -19.15 35.48
C LYS A 471 -1.01 -18.24 34.93
N ALA A 472 -1.19 -18.20 33.60
CA ALA A 472 -2.12 -17.31 32.94
C ALA A 472 -3.59 -17.63 33.24
N VAL A 473 -3.93 -18.91 33.45
CA VAL A 473 -5.31 -19.35 33.72
C VAL A 473 -5.39 -19.99 35.11
N PRO A 474 -5.29 -19.25 36.22
CA PRO A 474 -5.29 -19.84 37.56
C PRO A 474 -6.65 -20.45 37.92
N ALA A 475 -6.65 -21.50 38.74
CA ALA A 475 -7.84 -22.08 39.34
C ALA A 475 -8.59 -21.03 40.18
N LYS A 476 -9.77 -20.60 39.71
CA LYS A 476 -10.61 -19.59 40.36
C LYS A 476 -12.10 -19.87 40.17
N TYR A 477 -12.92 -19.31 41.05
CA TYR A 477 -14.38 -19.39 40.94
C TYR A 477 -14.89 -18.69 39.65
N PRO A 478 -15.88 -19.25 38.92
CA PRO A 478 -16.50 -20.56 39.15
C PRO A 478 -15.56 -21.73 38.78
N GLU A 479 -15.35 -22.64 39.73
CA GLU A 479 -14.31 -23.68 39.67
C GLU A 479 -14.48 -24.60 38.45
N THR A 480 -15.71 -25.07 38.21
CA THR A 480 -16.00 -26.01 37.11
C THR A 480 -15.65 -25.45 35.73
N LEU A 481 -15.90 -24.16 35.48
CA LEU A 481 -15.52 -23.54 34.20
C LEU A 481 -14.01 -23.47 34.06
N ASN A 482 -13.32 -23.05 35.12
CA ASN A 482 -11.88 -22.89 35.08
C ASN A 482 -11.15 -24.23 34.96
N GLU A 483 -11.62 -25.26 35.68
CA GLU A 483 -11.12 -26.63 35.55
C GLU A 483 -11.33 -27.17 34.13
N ALA A 484 -12.49 -26.94 33.52
CA ALA A 484 -12.77 -27.34 32.15
C ALA A 484 -11.88 -26.62 31.12
N MET A 485 -11.66 -25.31 31.26
CA MET A 485 -10.70 -24.56 30.42
C MET A 485 -9.28 -25.11 30.55
N ARG A 486 -8.81 -25.30 31.79
CA ARG A 486 -7.45 -25.78 32.09
C ARG A 486 -7.24 -27.22 31.63
N TYR A 487 -8.27 -28.06 31.71
CA TYR A 487 -8.20 -29.48 31.34
C TYR A 487 -7.69 -29.68 29.92
N SER A 488 -8.25 -28.95 28.95
CA SER A 488 -7.84 -29.02 27.56
C SER A 488 -6.57 -28.22 27.29
N LEU A 489 -6.45 -27.00 27.85
CA LEU A 489 -5.33 -26.09 27.59
C LEU A 489 -3.98 -26.67 28.05
N LEU A 490 -4.00 -27.32 29.22
CA LEU A 490 -2.80 -27.86 29.87
C LEU A 490 -2.54 -29.33 29.55
N ALA A 491 -3.30 -29.96 28.64
CA ALA A 491 -3.14 -31.37 28.24
C ALA A 491 -1.82 -31.69 27.47
N GLY A 492 -0.82 -30.79 27.51
CA GLY A 492 0.45 -30.92 26.80
C GLY A 492 0.34 -30.68 25.29
N GLY A 493 1.39 -31.02 24.54
CA GLY A 493 1.46 -30.85 23.08
C GLY A 493 2.81 -30.30 22.62
N LYS A 494 3.04 -30.28 21.31
CA LYS A 494 4.29 -29.80 20.70
C LYS A 494 4.47 -28.27 20.76
N ARG A 495 3.40 -27.52 21.10
CA ARG A 495 3.37 -26.04 21.21
C ARG A 495 3.97 -25.31 20.00
N VAL A 496 3.65 -25.79 18.79
CA VAL A 496 4.20 -25.26 17.52
C VAL A 496 3.80 -23.81 17.27
N ARG A 497 2.53 -23.43 17.48
CA ARG A 497 2.04 -22.05 17.30
C ARG A 497 2.73 -21.06 18.26
N PRO A 498 2.80 -21.34 19.58
CA PRO A 498 3.63 -20.56 20.49
C PRO A 498 5.09 -20.45 20.06
N ALA A 499 5.72 -21.55 19.62
CA ALA A 499 7.11 -21.56 19.18
C ALA A 499 7.32 -20.68 17.94
N LEU A 500 6.40 -20.71 16.96
CA LEU A 500 6.43 -19.83 15.78
C LEU A 500 6.32 -18.35 16.18
N CYS A 501 5.42 -18.02 17.12
CA CYS A 501 5.27 -16.65 17.62
C CYS A 501 6.55 -16.15 18.30
N LEU A 502 7.15 -16.97 19.17
CA LEU A 502 8.38 -16.62 19.88
C LEU A 502 9.57 -16.52 18.92
N ALA A 503 9.72 -17.46 17.99
CA ALA A 503 10.76 -17.45 16.97
C ALA A 503 10.66 -16.22 16.06
N ALA A 504 9.46 -15.82 15.63
CA ALA A 504 9.24 -14.64 14.80
C ALA A 504 9.57 -13.34 15.55
N CYS A 505 9.22 -13.24 16.84
CA CYS A 505 9.61 -12.13 17.69
C CYS A 505 11.14 -12.01 17.79
N GLN A 506 11.82 -13.13 18.05
CA GLN A 506 13.27 -13.17 18.17
C GLN A 506 13.98 -12.87 16.85
N LEU A 507 13.44 -13.34 15.71
CA LEU A 507 13.98 -13.08 14.38
C LEU A 507 14.21 -11.59 14.15
N VAL A 508 13.21 -10.78 14.53
CA VAL A 508 13.22 -9.32 14.33
C VAL A 508 13.89 -8.56 15.47
N GLY A 509 14.49 -9.28 16.43
CA GLY A 509 15.24 -8.71 17.55
C GLY A 509 14.40 -8.34 18.77
N GLY A 510 13.15 -8.81 18.86
CA GLY A 510 12.28 -8.60 20.00
C GLY A 510 12.58 -9.50 21.19
N ASP A 511 12.06 -9.12 22.36
CA ASP A 511 12.21 -9.85 23.63
C ASP A 511 11.12 -10.94 23.77
N LEU A 512 11.51 -12.14 24.16
CA LEU A 512 10.61 -13.28 24.36
C LEU A 512 9.61 -13.04 25.49
N ASP A 513 10.00 -12.31 26.54
CA ASP A 513 9.10 -11.99 27.66
C ASP A 513 7.94 -11.09 27.20
N GLN A 514 8.18 -10.24 26.21
CA GLN A 514 7.15 -9.39 25.60
C GLN A 514 6.17 -10.21 24.74
N ALA A 515 6.66 -11.23 24.05
CA ALA A 515 5.85 -12.09 23.18
C ALA A 515 5.16 -13.25 23.91
N MET A 516 5.58 -13.61 25.12
CA MET A 516 5.03 -14.75 25.87
C MET A 516 3.50 -14.68 26.09
N PRO A 517 2.89 -13.54 26.47
CA PRO A 517 1.43 -13.47 26.62
C PRO A 517 0.70 -13.70 25.30
N THR A 518 1.25 -13.20 24.19
CA THR A 518 0.71 -13.43 22.83
C THR A 518 0.84 -14.90 22.43
N ALA A 519 1.98 -15.53 22.72
CA ALA A 519 2.19 -16.96 22.48
C ALA A 519 1.21 -17.82 23.31
N CYS A 520 0.93 -17.44 24.56
CA CYS A 520 -0.08 -18.08 25.39
C CYS A 520 -1.49 -17.91 24.81
N ALA A 521 -1.84 -16.70 24.36
CA ALA A 521 -3.13 -16.41 23.74
C ALA A 521 -3.35 -17.21 22.44
N MET A 522 -2.32 -17.41 21.61
CA MET A 522 -2.40 -18.31 20.44
C MET A 522 -2.84 -19.72 20.85
N GLU A 523 -2.25 -20.27 21.92
CA GLU A 523 -2.59 -21.61 22.39
C GLU A 523 -3.97 -21.66 23.07
N MET A 524 -4.41 -20.58 23.71
CA MET A 524 -5.78 -20.47 24.25
C MET A 524 -6.82 -20.54 23.13
N ILE A 525 -6.63 -19.79 22.04
CA ILE A 525 -7.53 -19.79 20.88
C ILE A 525 -7.48 -21.11 20.14
N HIS A 526 -6.28 -21.67 19.94
CA HIS A 526 -6.16 -23.00 19.35
C HIS A 526 -6.84 -24.07 20.21
N THR A 527 -6.70 -24.01 21.54
CA THR A 527 -7.38 -24.95 22.44
C THR A 527 -8.89 -24.77 22.38
N MET A 528 -9.38 -23.52 22.34
CA MET A 528 -10.80 -23.23 22.15
C MET A 528 -11.32 -23.91 20.88
N SER A 529 -10.63 -23.75 19.76
CA SER A 529 -11.08 -24.36 18.50
C SER A 529 -11.20 -25.87 18.63
N LEU A 530 -10.22 -26.53 19.25
CA LEU A 530 -10.27 -27.99 19.48
C LEU A 530 -11.44 -28.40 20.36
N ILE A 531 -11.75 -27.63 21.42
CA ILE A 531 -12.88 -27.94 22.30
C ILE A 531 -14.20 -27.87 21.53
N HIS A 532 -14.37 -26.87 20.67
CA HIS A 532 -15.59 -26.70 19.87
C HIS A 532 -15.67 -27.69 18.71
N ASP A 533 -14.55 -27.97 18.03
CA ASP A 533 -14.46 -28.98 16.96
C ASP A 533 -14.84 -30.37 17.50
N ASP A 534 -14.47 -30.70 18.73
CA ASP A 534 -14.78 -32.00 19.34
C ASP A 534 -16.27 -32.18 19.67
N LEU A 535 -17.11 -31.13 19.65
CA LEU A 535 -18.52 -31.20 20.05
C LEU A 535 -19.35 -32.14 19.15
N PRO A 536 -20.47 -32.71 19.64
CA PRO A 536 -21.34 -33.58 18.86
C PRO A 536 -21.89 -32.97 17.56
N ALA A 537 -22.04 -31.64 17.52
CA ALA A 537 -22.50 -30.91 16.35
C ALA A 537 -21.43 -30.69 15.27
N MET A 538 -20.18 -31.11 15.55
CA MET A 538 -18.99 -30.93 14.71
C MET A 538 -18.35 -32.31 14.49
N ASP A 539 -17.09 -32.54 14.90
CA ASP A 539 -16.38 -33.81 14.67
C ASP A 539 -16.93 -34.96 15.53
N ASN A 540 -17.58 -34.63 16.67
CA ASN A 540 -18.09 -35.56 17.67
C ASN A 540 -17.02 -36.58 18.11
N ASP A 541 -15.86 -36.07 18.51
CA ASP A 541 -14.70 -36.88 18.89
C ASP A 541 -14.76 -37.30 20.37
N ASP A 542 -14.47 -38.57 20.65
CA ASP A 542 -14.42 -39.10 22.02
C ASP A 542 -13.10 -38.78 22.73
N PHE A 543 -11.99 -38.69 21.98
CA PHE A 543 -10.65 -38.51 22.52
C PHE A 543 -9.84 -37.44 21.78
N ARG A 544 -9.05 -36.67 22.53
CA ARG A 544 -8.04 -35.74 21.99
C ARG A 544 -6.78 -35.78 22.82
N ARG A 545 -5.61 -35.87 22.16
CA ARG A 545 -4.29 -35.99 22.81
C ARG A 545 -4.23 -37.11 23.86
N GLY A 546 -4.88 -38.25 23.56
CA GLY A 546 -4.92 -39.43 24.45
C GLY A 546 -5.79 -39.28 25.70
N ARG A 547 -6.62 -38.23 25.79
CA ARG A 547 -7.55 -37.98 26.89
C ARG A 547 -8.98 -37.84 26.38
N PRO A 548 -10.02 -38.15 27.17
CA PRO A 548 -11.40 -37.86 26.79
C PRO A 548 -11.58 -36.38 26.43
N THR A 549 -12.38 -36.09 25.40
CA THR A 549 -12.64 -34.69 24.99
C THR A 549 -13.40 -33.92 26.06
N ASN A 550 -13.33 -32.59 26.00
CA ASN A 550 -13.87 -31.72 27.05
C ASN A 550 -15.35 -31.99 27.33
N HIS A 551 -16.16 -32.13 26.26
CA HIS A 551 -17.60 -32.36 26.38
C HIS A 551 -17.95 -33.76 26.93
N LYS A 552 -17.05 -34.75 26.80
CA LYS A 552 -17.23 -36.08 27.42
C LYS A 552 -17.00 -36.04 28.94
N VAL A 553 -16.15 -35.13 29.41
CA VAL A 553 -15.83 -34.99 30.84
C VAL A 553 -16.81 -34.04 31.53
N TYR A 554 -17.08 -32.88 30.93
CA TYR A 554 -17.81 -31.78 31.57
C TYR A 554 -19.19 -31.51 30.98
N GLY A 555 -19.57 -32.20 29.89
CA GLY A 555 -20.80 -31.95 29.15
C GLY A 555 -20.67 -30.89 28.06
N GLU A 556 -21.61 -30.89 27.12
CA GLU A 556 -21.60 -29.99 25.95
C GLU A 556 -21.69 -28.51 26.35
N ASN A 557 -22.56 -28.18 27.31
CA ASN A 557 -22.71 -26.82 27.81
C ASN A 557 -21.40 -26.26 28.38
N MET A 558 -20.68 -27.06 29.16
CA MET A 558 -19.40 -26.64 29.74
C MET A 558 -18.31 -26.55 28.68
N ALA A 559 -18.30 -27.43 27.68
CA ALA A 559 -17.34 -27.34 26.59
C ALA A 559 -17.54 -26.05 25.77
N ILE A 560 -18.78 -25.70 25.44
CA ILE A 560 -19.11 -24.43 24.76
C ILE A 560 -18.59 -23.24 25.56
N LEU A 561 -19.01 -23.13 26.84
CA LEU A 561 -18.60 -22.03 27.71
C LEU A 561 -17.10 -21.97 27.96
N SER A 562 -16.42 -23.13 28.00
CA SER A 562 -14.95 -23.19 28.17
C SER A 562 -14.23 -22.63 26.96
N GLY A 563 -14.73 -22.94 25.75
CA GLY A 563 -14.22 -22.36 24.52
C GLY A 563 -14.46 -20.84 24.47
N ASP A 564 -15.69 -20.38 24.72
CA ASP A 564 -16.03 -18.95 24.71
C ASP A 564 -15.18 -18.13 25.69
N ALA A 565 -14.97 -18.69 26.88
CA ALA A 565 -14.11 -18.09 27.90
C ALA A 565 -12.65 -18.04 27.47
N LEU A 566 -12.10 -19.11 26.88
CA LEU A 566 -10.71 -19.12 26.38
C LEU A 566 -10.50 -18.13 25.23
N LEU A 567 -11.44 -18.05 24.29
CA LEU A 567 -11.37 -17.10 23.17
C LEU A 567 -11.36 -15.66 23.68
N THR A 568 -12.30 -15.31 24.55
CA THR A 568 -12.41 -13.95 25.08
C THR A 568 -11.21 -13.61 25.96
N TYR A 569 -10.79 -14.56 26.80
CA TYR A 569 -9.66 -14.37 27.70
C TYR A 569 -8.32 -14.23 26.97
N ALA A 570 -8.15 -14.85 25.80
CA ALA A 570 -6.94 -14.70 25.01
C ALA A 570 -6.64 -13.23 24.66
N PHE A 571 -7.66 -12.47 24.23
CA PHE A 571 -7.52 -11.05 23.92
C PHE A 571 -7.27 -10.20 25.18
N GLU A 572 -7.99 -10.49 26.28
CA GLU A 572 -7.76 -9.83 27.57
C GLU A 572 -6.32 -10.07 28.04
N HIS A 573 -5.83 -11.31 27.96
CA HIS A 573 -4.51 -11.72 28.39
C HIS A 573 -3.40 -10.98 27.64
N ILE A 574 -3.53 -10.82 26.32
CA ILE A 574 -2.58 -10.03 25.51
C ILE A 574 -2.53 -8.59 26.02
N CYS A 575 -3.69 -7.92 26.11
CA CYS A 575 -3.73 -6.50 26.46
C CYS A 575 -3.31 -6.22 27.90
N ARG A 576 -3.62 -7.12 28.83
CA ARG A 576 -3.36 -6.94 30.25
C ARG A 576 -1.91 -7.30 30.63
N ASP A 577 -1.40 -8.42 30.11
CA ASP A 577 -0.19 -9.04 30.63
C ASP A 577 1.05 -8.77 29.76
N THR A 578 0.91 -8.24 28.54
CA THR A 578 2.07 -7.77 27.76
C THR A 578 2.59 -6.43 28.26
N GLN A 579 3.88 -6.39 28.62
CA GLN A 579 4.56 -5.20 29.13
C GLN A 579 5.69 -4.79 28.18
N GLY A 580 6.03 -3.49 28.14
CA GLY A 580 7.14 -2.98 27.32
C GLY A 580 6.88 -2.94 25.81
N VAL A 581 5.67 -3.30 25.37
CA VAL A 581 5.23 -3.21 23.98
C VAL A 581 4.28 -2.03 23.84
N ALA A 582 4.46 -1.25 22.78
CA ALA A 582 3.61 -0.09 22.54
C ALA A 582 2.16 -0.53 22.23
N ALA A 583 1.18 0.21 22.77
CA ALA A 583 -0.23 -0.17 22.73
C ALA A 583 -0.77 -0.36 21.30
N ASP A 584 -0.26 0.42 20.34
CA ASP A 584 -0.58 0.29 18.92
C ASP A 584 -0.21 -1.09 18.34
N ARG A 585 0.94 -1.64 18.75
CA ARG A 585 1.36 -2.99 18.33
C ARG A 585 0.45 -4.04 18.96
N LEU A 586 0.05 -3.86 20.21
CA LEU A 586 -0.88 -4.79 20.88
C LEU A 586 -2.28 -4.74 20.25
N VAL A 587 -2.77 -3.56 19.87
CA VAL A 587 -4.03 -3.43 19.12
C VAL A 587 -3.91 -4.13 17.77
N ARG A 588 -2.78 -3.98 17.05
CA ARG A 588 -2.53 -4.73 15.81
C ARG A 588 -2.53 -6.24 16.01
N VAL A 589 -1.83 -6.74 17.04
CA VAL A 589 -1.84 -8.16 17.41
C VAL A 589 -3.27 -8.66 17.68
N VAL A 590 -4.06 -7.89 18.42
CA VAL A 590 -5.46 -8.20 18.71
C VAL A 590 -6.29 -8.26 17.42
N VAL A 591 -6.12 -7.29 16.51
CA VAL A 591 -6.85 -7.28 15.22
C VAL A 591 -6.46 -8.45 14.33
N GLU A 592 -5.16 -8.74 14.19
CA GLU A 592 -4.66 -9.89 13.41
C GLU A 592 -5.24 -11.20 13.95
N LEU A 593 -5.19 -11.37 15.27
CA LEU A 593 -5.72 -12.56 15.92
C LEU A 593 -7.24 -12.67 15.84
N ALA A 594 -7.95 -11.54 15.96
CA ALA A 594 -9.40 -11.50 15.83
C ALA A 594 -9.86 -11.85 14.40
N ARG A 595 -9.16 -11.35 13.37
CA ARG A 595 -9.42 -11.73 11.97
C ARG A 595 -9.15 -13.21 11.74
N ALA A 596 -7.99 -13.70 12.16
CA ALA A 596 -7.61 -15.09 12.00
C ALA A 596 -8.54 -16.07 12.72
N SER A 597 -9.14 -15.66 13.84
CA SER A 597 -10.08 -16.49 14.61
C SER A 597 -11.55 -16.30 14.19
N GLY A 598 -11.85 -15.22 13.47
CA GLY A 598 -13.20 -14.78 13.16
C GLY A 598 -13.76 -15.34 11.85
N ALA A 599 -14.80 -14.68 11.32
CA ALA A 599 -15.52 -15.10 10.13
C ALA A 599 -14.67 -15.10 8.85
N GLU A 600 -13.66 -14.23 8.77
CA GLU A 600 -12.70 -14.17 7.66
C GLU A 600 -11.53 -15.16 7.83
N GLY A 601 -11.49 -15.90 8.95
CA GLY A 601 -10.43 -16.87 9.24
C GLY A 601 -11.03 -18.21 9.66
N LEU A 602 -10.60 -18.71 10.82
CA LEU A 602 -10.88 -20.06 11.32
C LEU A 602 -12.35 -20.46 11.23
N VAL A 603 -13.27 -19.57 11.63
CA VAL A 603 -14.71 -19.84 11.59
C VAL A 603 -15.21 -19.95 10.15
N GLY A 604 -14.76 -19.07 9.26
CA GLY A 604 -15.10 -19.12 7.83
C GLY A 604 -14.60 -20.41 7.18
N GLY A 605 -13.35 -20.79 7.45
CA GLY A 605 -12.78 -22.06 6.99
C GLY A 605 -13.55 -23.28 7.50
N GLN A 606 -13.96 -23.26 8.77
CA GLN A 606 -14.74 -24.33 9.39
C GLN A 606 -16.14 -24.48 8.77
N VAL A 607 -16.82 -23.38 8.46
CA VAL A 607 -18.13 -23.42 7.78
C VAL A 607 -18.02 -24.11 6.42
N VAL A 608 -17.01 -23.74 5.62
CA VAL A 608 -16.81 -24.32 4.29
C VAL A 608 -16.39 -25.80 4.39
N ASP A 609 -15.61 -26.19 5.40
CA ASP A 609 -15.25 -27.60 5.67
C ASP A 609 -16.51 -28.46 5.93
N ILE A 610 -17.39 -28.03 6.85
CA ILE A 610 -18.64 -28.74 7.17
C ILE A 610 -19.56 -28.84 5.95
N GLN A 611 -19.75 -27.73 5.23
CA GLN A 611 -20.60 -27.70 4.03
C GLN A 611 -20.06 -28.61 2.91
N SER A 612 -18.74 -28.81 2.86
CA SER A 612 -18.09 -29.70 1.90
C SER A 612 -18.25 -31.18 2.25
N GLU A 613 -18.54 -31.50 3.52
CA GLU A 613 -18.76 -32.86 4.01
C GLU A 613 -20.24 -33.30 3.97
N ASP A 614 -21.18 -32.34 3.99
CA ASP A 614 -22.63 -32.61 3.99
C ASP A 614 -23.22 -32.85 2.56
N LYS A 615 -23.58 -34.11 2.29
CA LYS A 615 -24.20 -34.54 1.03
C LYS A 615 -25.68 -34.16 0.89
N GLU A 616 -26.38 -33.85 1.99
CA GLU A 616 -27.81 -33.48 1.94
C GLU A 616 -28.00 -31.97 1.75
N ALA A 617 -27.08 -31.14 2.28
CA ALA A 617 -27.06 -29.69 2.03
C ALA A 617 -26.79 -29.31 0.56
N SER A 618 -26.11 -30.18 -0.19
CA SER A 618 -25.80 -30.00 -1.61
C SER A 618 -27.00 -30.19 -2.56
N ILE A 619 -28.20 -30.47 -2.02
CA ILE A 619 -29.47 -30.62 -2.78
C ILE A 619 -30.35 -29.35 -2.68
N ALA A 620 -30.03 -28.36 -1.84
CA ALA A 620 -30.84 -27.15 -1.68
C ALA A 620 -30.26 -25.93 -2.45
N LEU A 621 -30.88 -25.64 -3.59
CA LEU A 621 -30.84 -24.41 -4.41
C LEU A 621 -29.59 -24.06 -5.25
N PHE A 622 -28.42 -24.63 -5.01
CA PHE A 622 -27.31 -24.59 -5.96
C PHE A 622 -26.56 -25.91 -5.85
N ALA A 623 -26.58 -26.74 -6.89
CA ALA A 623 -25.75 -27.93 -6.91
C ALA A 623 -24.29 -27.50 -6.74
N ALA A 624 -23.70 -27.79 -5.57
CA ALA A 624 -22.30 -27.52 -5.34
C ALA A 624 -21.50 -28.30 -6.41
N PRO A 625 -20.63 -27.65 -7.21
CA PRO A 625 -19.68 -28.39 -8.03
C PRO A 625 -18.84 -29.30 -7.12
N GLN A 626 -18.35 -30.42 -7.66
CA GLN A 626 -17.35 -31.23 -6.96
C GLN A 626 -16.33 -30.33 -6.28
N VAL A 627 -16.05 -30.56 -4.99
CA VAL A 627 -15.04 -29.80 -4.23
C VAL A 627 -13.72 -29.89 -4.99
N GLY A 628 -13.39 -28.79 -5.70
CA GLY A 628 -12.19 -28.67 -6.49
C GLY A 628 -11.01 -28.21 -5.63
N LEU A 629 -9.84 -28.13 -6.26
CA LEU A 629 -8.61 -27.69 -5.59
C LEU A 629 -8.76 -26.30 -4.95
N ASP A 630 -9.53 -25.39 -5.56
CA ASP A 630 -9.73 -24.02 -5.08
C ASP A 630 -10.49 -23.96 -3.75
N VAL A 631 -11.53 -24.79 -3.58
CA VAL A 631 -12.31 -24.88 -2.34
C VAL A 631 -11.47 -25.53 -1.25
N LEU A 632 -10.71 -26.59 -1.58
CA LEU A 632 -9.80 -27.24 -0.64
C LEU A 632 -8.71 -26.27 -0.16
N LYS A 633 -8.14 -25.48 -1.09
CA LYS A 633 -7.17 -24.44 -0.77
C LYS A 633 -7.78 -23.38 0.14
N TYR A 634 -9.01 -22.92 -0.14
CA TYR A 634 -9.72 -21.98 0.72
C TYR A 634 -9.85 -22.50 2.16
N ILE A 635 -10.30 -23.74 2.34
CA ILE A 635 -10.40 -24.38 3.67
C ILE A 635 -9.02 -24.38 4.36
N HIS A 636 -7.96 -24.76 3.65
CA HIS A 636 -6.61 -24.85 4.22
C HIS A 636 -6.06 -23.48 4.62
N GLU A 637 -6.24 -22.47 3.76
CA GLU A 637 -5.85 -21.08 4.02
C GLU A 637 -6.58 -20.52 5.25
N HIS A 638 -7.89 -20.78 5.36
CA HIS A 638 -8.74 -20.12 6.35
C HIS A 638 -8.92 -20.92 7.65
N LYS A 639 -8.59 -22.23 7.71
CA LYS A 639 -8.67 -23.04 8.94
C LYS A 639 -7.30 -23.25 9.59
N THR A 640 -6.45 -24.09 8.98
CA THR A 640 -5.17 -24.50 9.59
C THR A 640 -4.09 -23.43 9.43
N ALA A 641 -3.96 -22.83 8.23
CA ALA A 641 -2.93 -21.84 7.96
C ALA A 641 -3.19 -20.52 8.67
N ALA A 642 -4.45 -20.09 8.83
CA ALA A 642 -4.83 -18.84 9.48
C ALA A 642 -4.20 -18.65 10.87
N LEU A 643 -4.24 -19.67 11.74
CA LEU A 643 -3.64 -19.57 13.09
C LEU A 643 -2.11 -19.70 13.09
N LEU A 644 -1.52 -20.38 12.10
CA LEU A 644 -0.05 -20.44 11.96
C LEU A 644 0.49 -19.10 11.44
N GLU A 645 -0.21 -18.50 10.48
CA GLU A 645 0.01 -17.16 9.98
C GLU A 645 -0.08 -16.13 11.10
N ALA A 646 -1.19 -16.13 11.85
CA ALA A 646 -1.39 -15.23 12.97
C ALA A 646 -0.29 -15.39 14.02
N ALA A 647 0.15 -16.62 14.33
CA ALA A 647 1.22 -16.84 15.29
C ALA A 647 2.53 -16.14 14.87
N VAL A 648 2.98 -16.34 13.63
CA VAL A 648 4.21 -15.72 13.12
C VAL A 648 4.06 -14.21 13.02
N VAL A 649 2.96 -13.72 12.44
CA VAL A 649 2.67 -12.30 12.24
C VAL A 649 2.59 -11.56 13.59
N CYS A 650 1.85 -12.10 14.54
CA CYS A 650 1.74 -11.50 15.88
C CYS A 650 3.09 -11.48 16.60
N GLY A 651 3.87 -12.57 16.50
CA GLY A 651 5.24 -12.60 17.02
C GLY A 651 6.13 -11.50 16.44
N ALA A 652 6.10 -11.33 15.12
CA ALA A 652 6.84 -10.27 14.44
C ALA A 652 6.39 -8.86 14.86
N ILE A 653 5.06 -8.63 14.96
CA ILE A 653 4.50 -7.35 15.39
C ILE A 653 4.91 -7.01 16.82
N VAL A 654 4.81 -7.97 17.75
CA VAL A 654 5.28 -7.79 19.13
C VAL A 654 6.76 -7.46 19.15
N GLY A 655 7.56 -8.24 18.42
CA GLY A 655 9.01 -8.05 18.31
C GLY A 655 9.44 -6.75 17.63
N GLY A 656 8.49 -6.01 17.04
CA GLY A 656 8.72 -4.68 16.52
C GLY A 656 9.05 -4.60 15.04
N ALA A 657 8.84 -5.68 14.31
CA ALA A 657 8.98 -5.77 12.86
C ALA A 657 8.29 -4.60 12.14
N ASP A 658 8.87 -4.18 11.02
CA ASP A 658 8.20 -3.29 10.08
C ASP A 658 7.19 -4.07 9.21
N GLN A 659 6.34 -3.35 8.49
CA GLN A 659 5.27 -3.99 7.70
C GLN A 659 5.82 -4.88 6.58
N ALA A 660 6.95 -4.52 5.97
CA ALA A 660 7.59 -5.33 4.94
C ALA A 660 8.06 -6.68 5.49
N THR A 661 8.68 -6.67 6.68
CA THR A 661 9.08 -7.87 7.41
C THR A 661 7.87 -8.69 7.83
N VAL A 662 6.83 -8.04 8.37
CA VAL A 662 5.57 -8.73 8.72
C VAL A 662 4.97 -9.43 7.51
N GLU A 663 4.92 -8.78 6.35
CA GLU A 663 4.36 -9.37 5.13
C GLU A 663 5.23 -10.50 4.56
N LYS A 664 6.56 -10.37 4.67
CA LYS A 664 7.50 -11.45 4.34
C LYS A 664 7.27 -12.67 5.23
N LEU A 665 7.06 -12.44 6.53
CA LEU A 665 6.76 -13.47 7.50
C LEU A 665 5.33 -14.03 7.39
N ARG A 666 4.38 -13.23 6.88
CA ARG A 666 3.03 -13.69 6.51
C ARG A 666 3.12 -14.72 5.39
N ARG A 667 3.84 -14.40 4.30
CA ARG A 667 4.10 -15.34 3.20
C ARG A 667 4.81 -16.61 3.67
N TYR A 668 5.83 -16.48 4.54
CA TYR A 668 6.47 -17.63 5.17
C TYR A 668 5.43 -18.53 5.86
N ALA A 669 4.59 -17.94 6.71
CA ALA A 669 3.68 -18.70 7.55
C ALA A 669 2.50 -19.29 6.78
N LEU A 670 1.98 -18.59 5.77
CA LEU A 670 0.97 -19.10 4.85
C LEU A 670 1.48 -20.35 4.11
N ASN A 671 2.69 -20.28 3.54
CA ASN A 671 3.29 -21.40 2.82
C ASN A 671 3.54 -22.60 3.75
N ILE A 672 4.02 -22.36 4.98
CA ILE A 672 4.17 -23.42 5.98
C ILE A 672 2.83 -24.00 6.42
N GLY A 673 1.79 -23.18 6.58
CA GLY A 673 0.45 -23.63 6.94
C GLY A 673 -0.19 -24.50 5.87
N LEU A 674 -0.03 -24.13 4.59
CA LEU A 674 -0.46 -24.95 3.46
C LEU A 674 0.34 -26.25 3.38
N ALA A 675 1.66 -26.20 3.49
CA ALA A 675 2.51 -27.38 3.47
C ALA A 675 2.15 -28.36 4.59
N PHE A 676 1.86 -27.85 5.79
CA PHE A 676 1.40 -28.66 6.92
C PHE A 676 0.19 -29.49 6.55
N GLN A 677 -0.83 -28.88 5.94
CA GLN A 677 -2.08 -29.57 5.64
C GLN A 677 -1.91 -30.56 4.48
N VAL A 678 -1.12 -30.22 3.45
CA VAL A 678 -0.79 -31.16 2.37
C VAL A 678 -0.07 -32.41 2.92
N ILE A 679 0.82 -32.23 3.90
CA ILE A 679 1.55 -33.34 4.53
C ILE A 679 0.64 -34.17 5.42
N ASP A 680 -0.21 -33.54 6.24
CA ASP A 680 -1.21 -34.27 7.05
C ASP A 680 -2.13 -35.11 6.14
N ASP A 681 -2.64 -34.54 5.03
CA ASP A 681 -3.44 -35.27 4.05
C ASP A 681 -2.70 -36.49 3.44
N ILE A 682 -1.38 -36.39 3.24
CA ILE A 682 -0.55 -37.52 2.77
C ILE A 682 -0.39 -38.56 3.88
N LEU A 683 -0.16 -38.14 5.13
CA LEU A 683 0.03 -39.03 6.28
C LEU A 683 -1.24 -39.84 6.58
N ASP A 684 -2.41 -39.22 6.50
CA ASP A 684 -3.71 -39.88 6.73
C ASP A 684 -3.95 -41.08 5.79
N ILE A 685 -3.34 -41.07 4.59
CA ILE A 685 -3.47 -42.15 3.60
C ILE A 685 -2.31 -43.14 3.66
N THR A 686 -1.14 -42.72 4.16
CA THR A 686 0.10 -43.50 4.09
C THR A 686 0.53 -44.16 5.40
N GLN A 687 0.03 -43.70 6.55
CA GLN A 687 0.34 -44.29 7.85
C GLN A 687 -0.55 -45.48 8.20
N SER A 688 0.01 -46.46 8.91
CA SER A 688 -0.75 -47.60 9.43
C SER A 688 -1.69 -47.17 10.56
N THR A 689 -2.82 -47.84 10.66
CA THR A 689 -3.91 -47.58 11.62
C THR A 689 -3.50 -47.65 13.10
N GLU A 690 -2.34 -48.22 13.41
CA GLU A 690 -1.79 -48.30 14.77
C GLU A 690 -1.08 -47.02 15.22
N VAL A 691 -0.62 -46.17 14.29
CA VAL A 691 0.15 -44.94 14.58
C VAL A 691 -0.74 -43.68 14.65
N LEU A 692 -1.83 -43.63 13.89
CA LEU A 692 -2.69 -42.45 13.75
C LEU A 692 -3.59 -42.15 14.97
N GLY A 693 -3.72 -43.07 15.94
CA GLY A 693 -4.44 -42.81 17.20
C GLY A 693 -5.90 -42.38 17.06
N LYS A 694 -6.51 -42.53 15.88
CA LYS A 694 -7.92 -42.29 15.59
C LYS A 694 -8.53 -43.57 15.03
N THR A 695 -9.81 -43.78 15.33
CA THR A 695 -10.65 -44.87 14.84
C THR A 695 -10.59 -44.97 13.31
N ALA A 696 -9.69 -45.80 12.79
CA ALA A 696 -9.47 -46.05 11.37
C ALA A 696 -10.69 -46.58 10.58
N ALA A 697 -11.83 -46.75 11.25
CA ALA A 697 -13.09 -47.12 10.62
C ALA A 697 -13.97 -45.91 10.24
N LYS A 698 -13.69 -44.69 10.73
CA LYS A 698 -14.52 -43.50 10.45
C LYS A 698 -14.11 -42.80 9.14
N ASP A 699 -12.81 -42.74 8.81
CA ASP A 699 -12.33 -41.98 7.65
C ASP A 699 -12.55 -42.65 6.29
N LEU A 700 -12.62 -43.99 6.24
CA LEU A 700 -13.08 -44.73 5.05
C LEU A 700 -14.57 -44.45 4.73
N ALA A 701 -15.33 -43.93 5.70
CA ALA A 701 -16.72 -43.49 5.52
C ALA A 701 -16.84 -41.96 5.32
N SER A 702 -15.81 -41.18 5.64
CA SER A 702 -15.76 -39.75 5.35
C SER A 702 -15.48 -39.54 3.86
N ASN A 703 -16.31 -38.77 3.17
CA ASN A 703 -16.09 -38.48 1.75
C ASN A 703 -15.13 -37.29 1.55
N LYS A 704 -14.24 -37.03 2.53
CA LYS A 704 -13.40 -35.83 2.58
C LYS A 704 -12.54 -35.72 1.33
N THR A 705 -12.45 -34.53 0.77
CA THR A 705 -11.63 -34.23 -0.41
C THR A 705 -10.26 -33.79 0.08
N THR A 706 -9.20 -34.51 -0.30
CA THR A 706 -7.82 -34.27 0.14
C THR A 706 -6.89 -34.05 -1.05
N TYR A 707 -5.71 -33.46 -0.82
CA TYR A 707 -4.71 -33.24 -1.88
C TYR A 707 -4.33 -34.53 -2.63
N PRO A 708 -4.05 -35.65 -1.96
CA PRO A 708 -3.73 -36.89 -2.66
C PRO A 708 -4.91 -37.45 -3.48
N LYS A 709 -6.15 -37.21 -3.07
CA LYS A 709 -7.36 -37.63 -3.81
C LYS A 709 -7.54 -36.81 -5.09
N LEU A 710 -7.18 -35.53 -5.07
CA LEU A 710 -7.30 -34.63 -6.23
C LEU A 710 -6.09 -34.67 -7.18
N LEU A 711 -4.87 -34.78 -6.64
CA LEU A 711 -3.62 -34.61 -7.39
C LEU A 711 -2.75 -35.87 -7.45
N GLY A 712 -3.03 -36.87 -6.61
CA GLY A 712 -2.14 -38.01 -6.37
C GLY A 712 -1.04 -37.72 -5.35
N ILE A 713 -0.52 -38.78 -4.73
CA ILE A 713 0.47 -38.70 -3.64
C ILE A 713 1.77 -38.01 -4.09
N GLU A 714 2.32 -38.40 -5.24
CA GLU A 714 3.61 -37.87 -5.70
C GLU A 714 3.54 -36.37 -6.01
N LYS A 715 2.46 -35.92 -6.67
CA LYS A 715 2.25 -34.49 -6.93
C LYS A 715 1.99 -33.71 -5.64
N SER A 716 1.32 -34.31 -4.67
CA SER A 716 1.09 -33.68 -3.36
C SER A 716 2.42 -33.50 -2.59
N LYS A 717 3.35 -34.46 -2.66
CA LYS A 717 4.70 -34.31 -2.09
C LYS A 717 5.47 -33.15 -2.74
N GLN A 718 5.42 -33.05 -4.08
CA GLN A 718 6.07 -31.94 -4.81
C GLN A 718 5.52 -30.57 -4.37
N VAL A 719 4.19 -30.44 -4.26
CA VAL A 719 3.55 -29.21 -3.76
C VAL A 719 4.03 -28.86 -2.35
N ALA A 720 4.13 -29.85 -1.45
CA ALA A 720 4.65 -29.61 -0.11
C ALA A 720 6.12 -29.14 -0.13
N GLU A 721 6.98 -29.78 -0.92
CA GLU A 721 8.39 -29.39 -1.08
C GLU A 721 8.56 -27.96 -1.62
N GLU A 722 7.78 -27.58 -2.63
CA GLU A 722 7.77 -26.23 -3.21
C GLU A 722 7.36 -25.17 -2.17
N LEU A 723 6.26 -25.41 -1.45
CA LEU A 723 5.78 -24.51 -0.40
C LEU A 723 6.83 -24.32 0.72
N ILE A 724 7.51 -25.39 1.14
CA ILE A 724 8.57 -25.30 2.15
C ILE A 724 9.77 -24.50 1.63
N ALA A 725 10.18 -24.74 0.38
CA ALA A 725 11.30 -24.04 -0.23
C ALA A 725 11.01 -22.53 -0.34
N GLU A 726 9.81 -22.16 -0.80
CA GLU A 726 9.37 -20.78 -0.88
C GLU A 726 9.27 -20.12 0.51
N ALA A 727 8.77 -20.85 1.51
CA ALA A 727 8.75 -20.36 2.88
C ALA A 727 10.17 -20.06 3.37
N ILE A 728 11.11 -20.99 3.22
CA ILE A 728 12.51 -20.78 3.65
C ILE A 728 13.14 -19.59 2.92
N ALA A 729 12.86 -19.38 1.63
CA ALA A 729 13.34 -18.23 0.87
C ALA A 729 12.83 -16.88 1.45
N GLN A 730 11.65 -16.85 2.08
CA GLN A 730 11.18 -15.66 2.80
C GLN A 730 12.08 -15.29 3.99
N LEU A 731 12.96 -16.17 4.45
CA LEU A 731 13.92 -15.89 5.54
C LEU A 731 15.26 -15.34 5.04
N ASP A 732 15.44 -15.16 3.72
CA ASP A 732 16.69 -14.63 3.15
C ASP A 732 16.96 -13.19 3.58
N GLY A 733 18.19 -12.90 4.00
CA GLY A 733 18.59 -11.57 4.48
C GLY A 733 18.35 -11.31 5.96
N PHE A 734 17.74 -12.24 6.70
CA PHE A 734 17.84 -12.25 8.17
C PHE A 734 19.18 -12.86 8.61
N GLU A 735 19.61 -12.50 9.83
CA GLU A 735 20.82 -13.07 10.40
C GLU A 735 20.65 -14.59 10.59
N PRO A 736 21.59 -15.43 10.11
CA PRO A 736 21.42 -16.89 10.08
C PRO A 736 21.12 -17.54 11.44
N SER A 737 21.74 -17.07 12.54
CA SER A 737 21.49 -17.63 13.88
C SER A 737 20.07 -17.34 14.38
N ARG A 738 19.52 -16.17 14.04
CA ARG A 738 18.12 -15.79 14.35
C ARG A 738 17.09 -16.43 13.42
N ALA A 739 17.46 -16.73 12.18
CA ALA A 739 16.59 -17.42 11.22
C ALA A 739 16.51 -18.94 11.46
N ALA A 740 17.53 -19.52 12.10
CA ALA A 740 17.64 -20.96 12.32
C ALA A 740 16.40 -21.62 12.95
N PRO A 741 15.72 -21.05 13.98
CA PRO A 741 14.51 -21.64 14.53
C PRO A 741 13.36 -21.77 13.52
N LEU A 742 13.11 -20.74 12.71
CA LEU A 742 12.04 -20.75 11.70
C LEU A 742 12.40 -21.66 10.51
N VAL A 743 13.67 -21.71 10.10
CA VAL A 743 14.12 -22.69 9.09
C VAL A 743 13.94 -24.13 9.60
N ALA A 744 14.28 -24.38 10.87
CA ALA A 744 14.13 -25.70 11.48
C ALA A 744 12.65 -26.08 11.66
N LEU A 745 11.79 -25.14 12.05
CA LEU A 745 10.33 -25.33 12.13
C LEU A 745 9.72 -25.65 10.77
N ALA A 746 10.13 -24.94 9.71
CA ALA A 746 9.70 -25.20 8.34
C ALA A 746 10.05 -26.62 7.89
N LYS A 747 11.29 -27.04 8.11
CA LYS A 747 11.76 -28.40 7.81
C LYS A 747 11.10 -29.45 8.69
N TYR A 748 10.87 -29.15 9.96
CA TYR A 748 10.18 -30.05 10.88
C TYR A 748 8.75 -30.32 10.45
N ILE A 749 8.05 -29.32 9.92
CA ILE A 749 6.70 -29.49 9.35
C ILE A 749 6.79 -30.30 8.05
N GLY A 750 7.80 -30.02 7.22
CA GLY A 750 8.04 -30.66 5.93
C GLY A 750 8.42 -32.14 5.93
N TYR A 751 9.22 -32.54 6.91
CA TYR A 751 9.87 -33.85 6.93
C TYR A 751 9.48 -34.65 8.17
N ARG A 752 8.23 -34.56 8.61
CA ARG A 752 7.71 -35.42 9.69
C ARG A 752 7.75 -36.88 9.25
N GLN A 753 8.87 -37.55 9.52
CA GLN A 753 8.93 -39.00 9.61
C GLN A 753 9.10 -39.35 11.08
N ASN A 754 8.03 -39.95 11.64
CA ASN A 754 7.95 -40.51 12.99
C ASN A 754 8.00 -39.51 14.15
#